data_AF-A0A958K4C7-F1
#
_entry.id   AF-A0A958K4C7-F1
#
_cell.length_a   1.000
_cell.length_b   1.000
_cell.length_c   1.000
_cell.angle_alpha   90.00
_cell.angle_beta   90.00
_cell.angle_gamma   90.00
#
_symmetry.space_group_name_H-M   'P 1'
#
loop_
_entity.id
_entity.type
_entity.pdbx_description
1 polymer ?
#
loop_
_entity_poly.entity_id
_entity_poly.type
_entity_poly.pdbx_seq_one_letter_code
_entity_poly.pdbx_strand_id
1 'polypeptide(L)'
;IRYNAALAARQRALKELLVWQKALAGKLGLLQKLNQKKTSTFGAKRSDLELEGADEQLAQGVIDKIARARLLVNLANNTVERVENLANRTFPGFSTKPYEDALLILERELEFDPDENAEAALTGNKTEDEEYLWAPISSFKPFQTSFNALVDTFNKITKEASESIDEFKQARTEVIRRLGETKTNLSDIQVLVGNVYVFATDEERTTLEAVVTEVCSNLTQELERSVDRATKSPLSSLESIRSLDKRVKEAETCANALVELLENRASRRERTDLLEDAGLELNWLRELAAGAFAALVDTLNSLDSDEPDLSGTAYAEAGKISGTLERVEELSRLLAVERADKERVAFRLKTQREKLSRERGIDAKLLFAESGDDGDHRTPDEALADATSQLKKAHTQLCKGRLEKAAGLIADADASTADAERDIDLWLEVDAGYKDRVLAIEQLANGLKERMSKSRSLFDELTEFDPAVWDFRTGDPSYPHSNGTVEDNLEEVEQALDKRAASLKSASKAYKAGQLLDAGNHLTDAENCNQFISDLNEEIEHKHQSVYQVDQENDAQMSQLLSGLKHQLETPFESSTRQCTIDHLQAAFDELTEAERSQHGELRNPFEIAEVVAHAKAITSSFAIEVQRDQDEYEDAVESAQRAANKLSQLSDLLDRMAGDRDNLPDADAFERADKRYRPLESDLNHCQEALARAHTDWFELDDQIDEIFDEASKLLHALREEKEQGEAALAAISKARTMVRSAKNWSGTYVSSVSGSHGKPALRRADSALEAGDFVKALEEAESAYKSASSAVSSAQSEDDAERRRRQRKREEEERQRRQQLSYSSSYYSSSSSSRSSSSGFGSFSSGGGGGGFGGGFSSGGGGSGW
;
A
#
# COMPACT_ATOMS: atom_id res chain seq x y z
N ILE A 1 -23.79 -81.61 -8.52
CA ILE A 1 -23.20 -80.50 -7.72
C ILE A 1 -21.68 -80.66 -7.57
N ARG A 2 -21.15 -81.70 -6.88
CA ARG A 2 -19.68 -81.89 -6.73
C ARG A 2 -18.90 -81.97 -8.04
N TYR A 3 -19.43 -82.64 -9.07
CA TYR A 3 -18.83 -82.66 -10.41
C TYR A 3 -18.72 -81.27 -11.04
N ASN A 4 -19.79 -80.47 -11.00
CA ASN A 4 -19.78 -79.12 -11.57
C ASN A 4 -18.81 -78.19 -10.81
N ALA A 5 -18.67 -78.37 -9.49
CA ALA A 5 -17.68 -77.63 -8.70
C ALA A 5 -16.24 -78.00 -9.10
N ALA A 6 -15.93 -79.30 -9.25
CA ALA A 6 -14.62 -79.76 -9.72
C ALA A 6 -14.30 -79.29 -11.14
N LEU A 7 -15.29 -79.29 -12.05
CA LEU A 7 -15.14 -78.79 -13.40
C LEU A 7 -14.88 -77.28 -13.43
N ALA A 8 -15.60 -76.50 -12.62
CA ALA A 8 -15.39 -75.05 -12.52
C ALA A 8 -14.02 -74.70 -11.93
N ALA A 9 -13.58 -75.42 -10.88
CA ALA A 9 -12.26 -75.24 -10.28
C ALA A 9 -11.13 -75.57 -11.29
N ARG A 10 -11.29 -76.66 -12.07
CA ARG A 10 -10.36 -77.02 -13.14
C ARG A 10 -10.31 -75.96 -14.24
N GLN A 11 -11.46 -75.48 -14.71
CA GLN A 11 -11.52 -74.43 -15.74
C GLN A 11 -10.86 -73.14 -15.26
N ARG A 12 -11.03 -72.78 -13.98
CA ARG A 12 -10.36 -71.62 -13.37
C ARG A 12 -8.84 -71.81 -13.33
N ALA A 13 -8.36 -72.95 -12.83
CA ALA A 13 -6.92 -73.26 -12.79
C ALA A 13 -6.28 -73.25 -14.18
N LEU A 14 -6.93 -73.87 -15.18
CA LEU A 14 -6.43 -73.87 -16.56
C LEU A 14 -6.44 -72.48 -17.21
N LYS A 15 -7.43 -71.64 -16.89
CA LYS A 15 -7.49 -70.26 -17.39
C LYS A 15 -6.32 -69.43 -16.84
N GLU A 16 -6.09 -69.48 -15.52
CA GLU A 16 -4.96 -68.80 -14.89
C GLU A 16 -3.62 -69.31 -15.42
N LEU A 17 -3.48 -70.62 -15.57
CA LEU A 17 -2.29 -71.24 -16.14
C LEU A 17 -1.99 -70.73 -17.56
N LEU A 18 -3.00 -70.64 -18.43
CA LEU A 18 -2.82 -70.15 -19.80
C LEU A 18 -2.39 -68.67 -19.82
N VAL A 19 -2.91 -67.85 -18.91
CA VAL A 19 -2.49 -66.45 -18.74
C VAL A 19 -1.00 -66.39 -18.37
N TRP A 20 -0.56 -67.21 -17.41
CA TRP A 20 0.83 -67.22 -16.95
C TRP A 20 1.80 -67.83 -17.95
N GLN A 21 1.42 -68.90 -18.66
CA GLN A 21 2.22 -69.44 -19.76
C GLN A 21 2.47 -68.39 -20.85
N LYS A 22 1.43 -67.64 -21.24
CA LYS A 22 1.56 -66.55 -22.22
C LYS A 22 2.46 -65.41 -21.70
N ALA A 23 2.31 -65.04 -20.43
CA ALA A 23 3.13 -64.01 -19.80
C ALA A 23 4.62 -64.42 -19.73
N LEU A 24 4.91 -65.67 -19.36
CA LEU A 24 6.28 -66.18 -19.28
C LEU A 24 6.93 -66.35 -20.66
N ALA A 25 6.17 -66.79 -21.68
CA ALA A 25 6.65 -66.81 -23.05
C ALA A 25 7.07 -65.40 -23.55
N GLY A 26 6.28 -64.37 -23.22
CA GLY A 26 6.63 -62.98 -23.50
C GLY A 26 7.92 -62.53 -22.80
N LYS A 27 8.13 -62.96 -21.55
CA LYS A 27 9.32 -62.65 -20.75
C LYS A 27 10.58 -63.36 -21.24
N LEU A 28 10.47 -64.61 -21.69
CA LEU A 28 11.56 -65.31 -22.38
C LEU A 28 11.97 -64.57 -23.66
N GLY A 29 10.99 -64.08 -24.43
CA GLY A 29 11.25 -63.24 -25.60
C GLY A 29 11.97 -61.93 -25.26
N LEU A 30 11.63 -61.29 -24.13
CA LEU A 30 12.35 -60.10 -23.64
C LEU A 30 13.79 -60.43 -23.24
N LEU A 31 14.03 -61.55 -22.53
CA LEU A 31 15.39 -61.99 -22.19
C LEU A 31 16.23 -62.26 -23.43
N GLN A 32 15.68 -62.91 -24.44
CA GLN A 32 16.39 -63.17 -25.70
C GLN A 32 16.80 -61.86 -26.40
N LYS A 33 15.86 -60.90 -26.51
CA LYS A 33 16.16 -59.57 -27.06
C LYS A 33 17.22 -58.84 -26.26
N LEU A 34 17.14 -58.91 -24.93
CA LEU A 34 18.06 -58.23 -24.06
C LEU A 34 19.46 -58.87 -24.09
N ASN A 35 19.53 -60.20 -24.22
CA ASN A 35 20.79 -60.91 -24.43
C ASN A 35 21.41 -60.58 -25.80
N GLN A 36 20.61 -60.52 -26.87
CA GLN A 36 21.09 -60.05 -28.19
C GLN A 36 21.63 -58.62 -28.10
N LYS A 37 20.92 -57.73 -27.39
CA LYS A 37 21.33 -56.34 -27.16
C LYS A 37 22.64 -56.29 -26.39
N LYS A 38 22.78 -57.07 -25.30
CA LYS A 38 24.03 -57.23 -24.55
C LYS A 38 25.16 -57.71 -25.46
N THR A 39 24.95 -58.77 -26.24
CA THR A 39 25.97 -59.34 -27.13
C THR A 39 26.44 -58.34 -28.18
N SER A 40 25.53 -57.58 -28.79
CA SER A 40 25.90 -56.54 -29.75
C SER A 40 26.64 -55.34 -29.14
N THR A 41 26.54 -55.13 -27.83
CA THR A 41 27.10 -53.95 -27.14
C THR A 41 28.43 -54.26 -26.45
N PHE A 42 28.49 -55.42 -25.78
CA PHE A 42 29.55 -55.82 -24.87
C PHE A 42 30.28 -57.10 -25.31
N GLY A 43 29.91 -57.71 -26.44
CA GLY A 43 30.48 -58.97 -26.90
C GLY A 43 29.75 -60.21 -26.36
N ALA A 44 30.03 -61.36 -26.98
CA ALA A 44 29.34 -62.62 -26.68
C ALA A 44 29.85 -63.22 -25.36
N LYS A 45 31.16 -63.22 -25.15
CA LYS A 45 31.82 -63.81 -23.98
C LYS A 45 32.29 -62.74 -23.00
N ARG A 46 32.48 -63.13 -21.74
CA ARG A 46 33.08 -62.27 -20.72
C ARG A 46 34.53 -61.90 -21.05
N SER A 47 35.25 -62.80 -21.73
CA SER A 47 36.59 -62.54 -22.27
C SER A 47 36.63 -61.52 -23.41
N ASP A 48 35.48 -61.20 -24.03
CA ASP A 48 35.39 -60.24 -25.13
C ASP A 48 35.23 -58.80 -24.62
N LEU A 49 35.12 -58.61 -23.30
CA LEU A 49 35.05 -57.31 -22.64
C LEU A 49 36.47 -56.71 -22.55
N GLU A 50 36.92 -56.03 -23.60
CA GLU A 50 38.10 -55.15 -23.56
C GLU A 50 37.75 -53.78 -22.91
N LEU A 51 36.93 -53.79 -21.86
CA LEU A 51 36.48 -52.58 -21.15
C LEU A 51 37.23 -52.42 -19.84
N GLU A 52 37.52 -51.17 -19.45
CA GLU A 52 38.20 -50.87 -18.18
C GLU A 52 37.31 -50.03 -17.24
N GLY A 53 37.53 -50.16 -15.93
CA GLY A 53 36.99 -49.24 -14.92
C GLY A 53 35.46 -49.21 -14.82
N ALA A 54 34.87 -48.03 -14.98
CA ALA A 54 33.42 -47.82 -14.82
C ALA A 54 32.60 -48.53 -15.91
N ASP A 55 33.15 -48.66 -17.12
CA ASP A 55 32.51 -49.36 -18.25
C ASP A 55 32.48 -50.88 -18.02
N GLU A 56 33.56 -51.43 -17.46
CA GLU A 56 33.63 -52.85 -17.06
C GLU A 56 32.61 -53.15 -15.94
N GLN A 57 32.51 -52.28 -14.94
CA GLN A 57 31.54 -52.41 -13.85
C GLN A 57 30.09 -52.35 -14.35
N LEU A 58 29.80 -51.45 -15.29
CA LEU A 58 28.46 -51.35 -15.90
C LEU A 58 28.14 -52.61 -16.72
N ALA A 59 29.08 -53.07 -17.54
CA ALA A 59 28.91 -54.29 -18.33
C ALA A 59 28.71 -55.53 -17.44
N GLN A 60 29.47 -55.65 -16.35
CA GLN A 60 29.33 -56.73 -15.37
C GLN A 60 27.97 -56.64 -14.66
N GLY A 61 27.54 -55.44 -14.26
CA GLY A 61 26.22 -55.23 -13.65
C GLY A 61 25.06 -55.59 -14.58
N VAL A 62 25.19 -55.38 -15.89
CA VAL A 62 24.22 -55.83 -16.89
C VAL A 62 24.19 -57.35 -17.00
N ILE A 63 25.36 -58.01 -17.04
CA ILE A 63 25.47 -59.47 -17.09
C ILE A 63 24.78 -60.11 -15.87
N ASP A 64 25.07 -59.61 -14.68
CA ASP A 64 24.51 -60.14 -13.43
C ASP A 64 22.99 -59.96 -13.37
N LYS A 65 22.47 -58.80 -13.84
CA LYS A 65 21.03 -58.55 -13.96
C LYS A 65 20.36 -59.51 -14.96
N ILE A 66 20.97 -59.78 -16.11
CA ILE A 66 20.45 -60.74 -17.11
C ILE A 66 20.40 -62.15 -16.52
N ALA A 67 21.48 -62.57 -15.86
CA ALA A 67 21.56 -63.88 -15.21
C ALA A 67 20.46 -64.03 -14.15
N ARG A 68 20.27 -63.01 -13.31
CA ARG A 68 19.21 -62.98 -12.29
C ARG A 68 17.81 -63.03 -12.91
N ALA A 69 17.57 -62.26 -13.98
CA ALA A 69 16.30 -62.28 -14.68
C ALA A 69 16.00 -63.66 -15.31
N ARG A 70 17.02 -64.34 -15.84
CA ARG A 70 16.90 -65.71 -16.36
C ARG A 70 16.56 -66.73 -15.26
N LEU A 71 17.23 -66.65 -14.11
CA LEU A 71 16.91 -67.46 -12.93
C LEU A 71 15.44 -67.29 -12.52
N LEU A 72 14.97 -66.05 -12.41
CA LEU A 72 13.58 -65.77 -12.02
C LEU A 72 12.59 -66.38 -13.02
N VAL A 73 12.80 -66.21 -14.33
CA VAL A 73 11.90 -66.79 -15.35
C VAL A 73 11.89 -68.32 -15.32
N ASN A 74 13.04 -68.96 -15.11
CA ASN A 74 13.10 -70.41 -14.96
C ASN A 74 12.32 -70.89 -13.73
N LEU A 75 12.47 -70.19 -12.59
CA LEU A 75 11.73 -70.52 -11.37
C LEU A 75 10.22 -70.36 -11.55
N ALA A 76 9.80 -69.32 -12.27
CA ALA A 76 8.40 -69.12 -12.63
C ALA A 76 7.90 -70.22 -13.60
N ASN A 77 8.69 -70.59 -14.61
CA ASN A 77 8.34 -71.68 -15.53
C ASN A 77 8.17 -73.00 -14.79
N ASN A 78 9.11 -73.38 -13.93
CA ASN A 78 9.02 -74.60 -13.12
C ASN A 78 7.79 -74.60 -12.21
N THR A 79 7.43 -73.44 -11.66
CA THR A 79 6.22 -73.29 -10.84
C THR A 79 4.97 -73.48 -11.69
N VAL A 80 4.91 -72.89 -12.89
CA VAL A 80 3.78 -73.06 -13.82
C VAL A 80 3.68 -74.50 -14.30
N GLU A 81 4.78 -75.19 -14.58
CA GLU A 81 4.77 -76.62 -14.94
C GLU A 81 4.26 -77.51 -13.80
N ARG A 82 4.58 -77.20 -12.54
CA ARG A 82 4.01 -77.88 -11.38
C ARG A 82 2.50 -77.68 -11.29
N VAL A 83 2.03 -76.45 -11.51
CA VAL A 83 0.61 -76.09 -11.55
C VAL A 83 -0.09 -76.80 -12.71
N GLU A 84 0.57 -76.90 -13.87
CA GLU A 84 0.09 -77.63 -15.05
C GLU A 84 -0.14 -79.11 -14.77
N ASN A 85 0.87 -79.75 -14.18
CA ASN A 85 0.82 -81.16 -13.85
C ASN A 85 -0.31 -81.48 -12.86
N LEU A 86 -0.60 -80.58 -11.92
CA LEU A 86 -1.74 -80.73 -10.99
C LEU A 86 -3.09 -80.45 -11.67
N ALA A 87 -3.17 -79.40 -12.49
CA ALA A 87 -4.39 -79.01 -13.20
C ALA A 87 -4.80 -80.01 -14.30
N ASN A 88 -3.86 -80.77 -14.86
CA ASN A 88 -4.11 -81.76 -15.90
C ASN A 88 -4.40 -83.17 -15.38
N ARG A 89 -4.12 -83.49 -14.10
CA ARG A 89 -4.43 -84.81 -13.53
C ARG A 89 -5.96 -85.01 -13.40
N THR A 90 -6.46 -86.09 -14.00
CA THR A 90 -7.85 -86.55 -13.88
C THR A 90 -7.99 -87.49 -12.68
N PHE A 91 -8.65 -87.02 -11.61
CA PHE A 91 -8.84 -87.83 -10.40
C PHE A 91 -10.19 -88.58 -10.38
N PRO A 92 -10.21 -89.90 -10.11
CA PRO A 92 -11.45 -90.64 -9.91
C PRO A 92 -12.07 -90.23 -8.56
N GLY A 93 -13.18 -89.49 -8.59
CA GLY A 93 -13.91 -89.09 -7.38
C GLY A 93 -14.15 -87.58 -7.21
N PHE A 94 -14.53 -86.85 -8.27
CA PHE A 94 -15.13 -85.50 -8.27
C PHE A 94 -14.62 -84.50 -7.19
N SER A 95 -13.31 -84.50 -6.89
CA SER A 95 -12.69 -83.63 -5.88
C SER A 95 -12.19 -82.33 -6.51
N THR A 96 -12.41 -81.20 -5.85
CA THR A 96 -11.87 -79.88 -6.26
C THR A 96 -10.45 -79.65 -5.78
N LYS A 97 -10.01 -80.39 -4.75
CA LYS A 97 -8.76 -80.16 -4.01
C LYS A 97 -7.50 -80.05 -4.90
N PRO A 98 -7.27 -80.89 -5.92
CA PRO A 98 -6.08 -80.78 -6.76
C PRO A 98 -6.02 -79.47 -7.57
N TYR A 99 -7.18 -78.93 -7.96
CA TYR A 99 -7.27 -77.67 -8.71
C TYR A 99 -7.16 -76.45 -7.79
N GLU A 100 -7.68 -76.55 -6.57
CA GLU A 100 -7.47 -75.57 -5.52
C GLU A 100 -6.00 -75.53 -5.08
N ASP A 101 -5.35 -76.69 -4.90
CA ASP A 101 -3.92 -76.81 -4.60
C ASP A 101 -3.06 -76.22 -5.73
N ALA A 102 -3.46 -76.39 -6.99
CA ALA A 102 -2.78 -75.80 -8.14
C ALA A 102 -2.84 -74.26 -8.14
N LEU A 103 -4.00 -73.68 -7.81
CA LEU A 103 -4.14 -72.23 -7.62
C LEU A 103 -3.38 -71.74 -6.38
N LEU A 104 -3.41 -72.52 -5.30
CA LEU A 104 -2.72 -72.21 -4.05
C LEU A 104 -1.20 -72.15 -4.24
N ILE A 105 -0.61 -72.93 -5.15
CA ILE A 105 0.82 -72.84 -5.49
C ILE A 105 1.18 -71.48 -6.11
N LEU A 106 0.28 -70.89 -6.90
CA LEU A 106 0.50 -69.54 -7.47
C LEU A 106 0.30 -68.44 -6.42
N GLU A 107 -0.52 -68.69 -5.40
CA GLU A 107 -0.83 -67.75 -4.32
C GLU A 107 0.16 -67.85 -3.13
N ARG A 108 0.79 -69.01 -2.94
CA ARG A 108 1.79 -69.24 -1.90
C ARG A 108 3.11 -68.55 -2.23
N GLU A 109 3.85 -68.25 -1.18
CA GLU A 109 5.22 -67.78 -1.32
C GLU A 109 6.10 -68.93 -1.81
N LEU A 110 6.82 -68.66 -2.90
CA LEU A 110 7.82 -69.55 -3.46
C LEU A 110 9.12 -69.30 -2.72
N GLU A 111 9.61 -70.33 -2.06
CA GLU A 111 10.92 -70.33 -1.44
C GLU A 111 11.97 -70.80 -2.45
N PHE A 112 12.98 -69.96 -2.66
CA PHE A 112 14.18 -70.31 -3.39
C PHE A 112 15.34 -70.41 -2.40
N ASP A 113 15.81 -71.63 -2.20
CA ASP A 113 17.08 -71.91 -1.54
C ASP A 113 18.12 -72.35 -2.61
N PRO A 114 19.24 -71.61 -2.76
CA PRO A 114 20.28 -71.95 -3.72
C PRO A 114 20.96 -73.30 -3.43
N ASP A 115 20.94 -73.82 -2.20
CA ASP A 115 21.58 -75.10 -1.88
C ASP A 115 20.67 -76.32 -2.17
N GLU A 116 19.35 -76.16 -2.05
CA GLU A 116 18.38 -77.27 -2.25
C GLU A 116 17.76 -77.31 -3.66
N ASN A 117 17.64 -76.16 -4.35
CA ASN A 117 16.88 -76.05 -5.61
C ASN A 117 17.73 -75.68 -6.85
N ALA A 118 19.05 -75.62 -6.71
CA ALA A 118 19.96 -75.24 -7.80
C ALA A 118 19.91 -76.17 -9.01
N GLU A 119 19.88 -77.49 -8.82
CA GLU A 119 19.88 -78.43 -9.96
C GLU A 119 18.57 -78.34 -10.76
N ALA A 120 17.41 -78.21 -10.11
CA ALA A 120 16.10 -78.18 -10.77
C ALA A 120 15.77 -76.83 -11.45
N ALA A 121 16.30 -75.70 -10.95
CA ALA A 121 16.13 -74.39 -11.59
C ALA A 121 16.99 -74.22 -12.88
N LEU A 122 17.93 -75.15 -13.12
CA LEU A 122 18.95 -75.08 -14.16
C LEU A 122 18.90 -76.22 -15.19
N THR A 123 17.97 -77.18 -15.06
CA THR A 123 17.79 -78.33 -15.98
C THR A 123 17.04 -77.96 -17.28
N GLY A 124 17.44 -76.88 -17.93
CA GLY A 124 17.26 -76.73 -19.38
C GLY A 124 18.55 -77.17 -20.07
N ASN A 125 18.47 -77.79 -21.26
CA ASN A 125 19.64 -78.25 -22.03
C ASN A 125 20.72 -77.17 -22.10
N LYS A 126 21.75 -77.27 -21.25
CA LYS A 126 22.90 -76.35 -21.24
C LYS A 126 23.68 -76.59 -22.53
N THR A 127 23.71 -75.62 -23.43
CA THR A 127 24.75 -75.57 -24.46
C THR A 127 26.04 -75.11 -23.79
N GLU A 128 27.21 -75.63 -24.19
CA GLU A 128 28.53 -75.28 -23.61
C GLU A 128 28.80 -73.77 -23.59
N ASP A 129 28.16 -72.99 -24.48
CA ASP A 129 28.22 -71.52 -24.50
C ASP A 129 27.45 -70.83 -23.36
N GLU A 130 26.57 -71.52 -22.63
CA GLU A 130 25.77 -70.95 -21.54
C GLU A 130 26.41 -71.08 -20.16
N GLU A 131 27.49 -71.85 -20.01
CA GLU A 131 28.15 -72.10 -18.72
C GLU A 131 28.84 -70.85 -18.16
N TYR A 132 29.18 -69.89 -19.02
CA TYR A 132 29.84 -68.63 -18.66
C TYR A 132 28.89 -67.44 -18.44
N LEU A 133 27.58 -67.64 -18.60
CA LEU A 133 26.55 -66.59 -18.47
C LEU A 133 25.90 -66.53 -17.07
N TRP A 134 26.34 -67.38 -16.15
CA TRP A 134 25.82 -67.40 -14.78
C TRP A 134 26.79 -66.70 -13.85
N ALA A 135 26.30 -65.71 -13.09
CA ALA A 135 26.93 -65.42 -11.80
C ALA A 135 26.95 -66.73 -10.98
N PRO A 136 28.00 -67.01 -10.18
CA PRO A 136 28.08 -68.24 -9.40
C PRO A 136 26.76 -68.45 -8.65
N ILE A 137 26.18 -69.66 -8.65
CA ILE A 137 24.87 -69.89 -8.03
C ILE A 137 24.89 -69.47 -6.54
N SER A 138 26.06 -69.63 -5.89
CA SER A 138 26.37 -69.17 -4.54
C SER A 138 26.32 -67.65 -4.33
N SER A 139 26.25 -66.85 -5.40
CA SER A 139 26.10 -65.39 -5.33
C SER A 139 24.64 -64.93 -5.20
N PHE A 140 23.66 -65.82 -5.44
CA PHE A 140 22.25 -65.51 -5.25
C PHE A 140 21.86 -65.74 -3.77
N LYS A 141 21.26 -64.73 -3.14
CA LYS A 141 20.73 -64.87 -1.77
C LYS A 141 19.41 -65.67 -1.81
N PRO A 142 19.15 -66.57 -0.84
CA PRO A 142 17.85 -67.21 -0.71
C PRO A 142 16.76 -66.16 -0.56
N PHE A 143 15.59 -66.42 -1.16
CA PHE A 143 14.46 -65.50 -1.08
C PHE A 143 13.13 -66.25 -1.06
N GLN A 144 12.16 -65.64 -0.39
CA GLN A 144 10.78 -66.10 -0.35
C GLN A 144 9.89 -65.01 -0.95
N THR A 145 9.21 -65.32 -2.05
CA THR A 145 8.41 -64.32 -2.79
C THR A 145 7.18 -64.96 -3.40
N SER A 146 6.08 -64.21 -3.51
CA SER A 146 4.93 -64.65 -4.31
C SER A 146 5.29 -64.70 -5.79
N PHE A 147 4.54 -65.51 -6.56
CA PHE A 147 4.72 -65.64 -8.01
C PHE A 147 4.60 -64.29 -8.74
N ASN A 148 3.64 -63.44 -8.34
CA ASN A 148 3.47 -62.09 -8.89
C ASN A 148 4.68 -61.19 -8.60
N ALA A 149 5.17 -61.18 -7.36
CA ALA A 149 6.32 -60.36 -6.99
C ALA A 149 7.61 -60.82 -7.69
N LEU A 150 7.74 -62.11 -8.00
CA LEU A 150 8.83 -62.65 -8.83
C LEU A 150 8.75 -62.09 -10.26
N VAL A 151 7.55 -62.13 -10.85
CA VAL A 151 7.27 -61.59 -12.18
C VAL A 151 7.57 -60.08 -12.24
N ASP A 152 7.23 -59.31 -11.21
CA ASP A 152 7.52 -57.88 -11.16
C ASP A 152 9.02 -57.60 -10.99
N THR A 153 9.69 -58.39 -10.15
CA THR A 153 11.16 -58.30 -9.96
C THR A 153 11.89 -58.56 -11.27
N PHE A 154 11.43 -59.54 -12.06
CA PHE A 154 11.94 -59.78 -13.41
C PHE A 154 11.78 -58.55 -14.32
N ASN A 155 10.59 -57.95 -14.35
CA ASN A 155 10.31 -56.79 -15.21
C ASN A 155 11.21 -55.60 -14.84
N LYS A 156 11.41 -55.37 -13.52
CA LYS A 156 12.31 -54.33 -13.02
C LYS A 156 13.75 -54.56 -13.45
N ILE A 157 14.29 -55.75 -13.19
CA ILE A 157 15.69 -56.08 -13.50
C ILE A 157 15.98 -56.00 -15.01
N THR A 158 15.05 -56.49 -15.84
CA THR A 158 15.21 -56.41 -17.30
C THR A 158 15.13 -54.98 -17.82
N LYS A 159 14.27 -54.13 -17.24
CA LYS A 159 14.24 -52.70 -17.57
C LYS A 159 15.57 -52.02 -17.24
N GLU A 160 16.07 -52.18 -16.01
CA GLU A 160 17.33 -51.60 -15.56
C GLU A 160 18.53 -52.05 -16.42
N ALA A 161 18.58 -53.34 -16.79
CA ALA A 161 19.62 -53.85 -17.67
C ALA A 161 19.55 -53.25 -19.09
N SER A 162 18.34 -53.04 -19.63
CA SER A 162 18.17 -52.41 -20.93
C SER A 162 18.62 -50.95 -20.94
N GLU A 163 18.30 -50.20 -19.89
CA GLU A 163 18.67 -48.79 -19.72
C GLU A 163 20.19 -48.63 -19.61
N SER A 164 20.86 -49.48 -18.82
CA SER A 164 22.33 -49.47 -18.73
C SER A 164 23.00 -49.76 -20.09
N ILE A 165 22.44 -50.67 -20.89
CA ILE A 165 22.94 -50.94 -22.24
C ILE A 165 22.77 -49.71 -23.17
N ASP A 166 21.65 -48.99 -23.05
CA ASP A 166 21.39 -47.80 -23.88
C ASP A 166 22.31 -46.63 -23.50
N GLU A 167 22.55 -46.41 -22.21
CA GLU A 167 23.50 -45.41 -21.71
C GLU A 167 24.89 -45.60 -22.30
N PHE A 168 25.42 -46.82 -22.26
CA PHE A 168 26.72 -47.14 -22.85
C PHE A 168 26.75 -46.90 -24.37
N LYS A 169 25.68 -47.26 -25.11
CA LYS A 169 25.59 -47.01 -26.56
C LYS A 169 25.58 -45.53 -26.89
N GLN A 170 24.85 -44.73 -26.13
CA GLN A 170 24.79 -43.28 -26.30
C GLN A 170 26.16 -42.65 -26.03
N ALA A 171 26.82 -43.03 -24.92
CA ALA A 171 28.16 -42.56 -24.60
C ALA A 171 29.15 -42.88 -25.72
N ARG A 172 29.16 -44.12 -26.24
CA ARG A 172 30.03 -44.51 -27.36
C ARG A 172 29.76 -43.72 -28.64
N THR A 173 28.49 -43.46 -28.96
CA THR A 173 28.11 -42.68 -30.16
C THR A 173 28.58 -41.22 -30.02
N GLU A 174 28.39 -40.64 -28.84
CA GLU A 174 28.78 -39.26 -28.54
C GLU A 174 30.30 -39.07 -28.55
N VAL A 175 31.05 -40.03 -27.99
CA VAL A 175 32.52 -40.06 -28.04
C VAL A 175 33.03 -40.07 -29.49
N ILE A 176 32.49 -40.96 -30.33
CA ILE A 176 32.89 -41.05 -31.75
C ILE A 176 32.60 -39.75 -32.49
N ARG A 177 31.40 -39.18 -32.28
CA ARG A 177 31.00 -37.91 -32.89
C ARG A 177 31.96 -36.78 -32.50
N ARG A 178 32.22 -36.61 -31.20
CA ARG A 178 33.10 -35.54 -30.68
C ARG A 178 34.54 -35.70 -31.11
N LEU A 179 35.09 -36.91 -31.10
CA LEU A 179 36.45 -37.15 -31.60
C LEU A 179 36.56 -36.84 -33.10
N GLY A 180 35.51 -37.16 -33.87
CA GLY A 180 35.41 -36.77 -35.28
C GLY A 180 35.44 -35.25 -35.48
N GLU A 181 34.59 -34.53 -34.75
CA GLU A 181 34.53 -33.06 -34.80
C GLU A 181 35.85 -32.41 -34.34
N THR A 182 36.41 -32.88 -33.22
CA THR A 182 37.69 -32.39 -32.68
C THR A 182 38.82 -32.57 -33.70
N LYS A 183 38.84 -33.71 -34.41
CA LYS A 183 39.81 -33.97 -35.47
C LYS A 183 39.64 -33.02 -36.65
N THR A 184 38.41 -32.77 -37.09
CA THR A 184 38.11 -31.82 -38.17
C THR A 184 38.53 -30.40 -37.78
N ASN A 185 38.15 -29.93 -36.61
CA ASN A 185 38.52 -28.59 -36.14
C ASN A 185 40.05 -28.44 -35.99
N LEU A 186 40.75 -29.49 -35.56
CA LEU A 186 42.22 -29.48 -35.51
C LEU A 186 42.84 -29.36 -36.90
N SER A 187 42.28 -30.04 -37.92
CA SER A 187 42.72 -29.83 -39.30
C SER A 187 42.39 -28.43 -39.82
N ASP A 188 41.26 -27.86 -39.42
CA ASP A 188 40.86 -26.51 -39.82
C ASP A 188 41.81 -25.46 -39.23
N ILE A 189 42.26 -25.61 -37.97
CA ILE A 189 43.31 -24.76 -37.37
C ILE A 189 44.58 -24.78 -38.21
N GLN A 190 45.03 -25.96 -38.66
CA GLN A 190 46.23 -26.08 -39.49
C GLN A 190 46.08 -25.34 -40.84
N VAL A 191 44.89 -25.40 -41.45
CA VAL A 191 44.56 -24.66 -42.67
C VAL A 191 44.51 -23.15 -42.42
N LEU A 192 43.85 -22.73 -41.34
CA LEU A 192 43.76 -21.33 -40.94
C LEU A 192 45.14 -20.72 -40.71
N VAL A 193 46.03 -21.45 -40.03
CA VAL A 193 47.41 -21.00 -39.83
C VAL A 193 48.18 -20.92 -41.16
N GLY A 194 47.90 -21.83 -42.10
CA GLY A 194 48.37 -21.71 -43.48
C GLY A 194 48.00 -20.37 -44.12
N ASN A 195 46.76 -19.90 -43.89
CA ASN A 195 46.30 -18.59 -44.38
C ASN A 195 46.96 -17.43 -43.64
N VAL A 196 47.16 -17.53 -42.32
CA VAL A 196 47.88 -16.53 -41.51
C VAL A 196 49.27 -16.26 -42.08
N TYR A 197 50.01 -17.29 -42.51
CA TYR A 197 51.35 -17.13 -43.09
C TYR A 197 51.40 -16.34 -44.39
N VAL A 198 50.30 -16.25 -45.13
CA VAL A 198 50.24 -15.46 -46.37
C VAL A 198 50.34 -13.96 -46.07
N PHE A 199 49.86 -13.54 -44.88
CA PHE A 199 49.71 -12.13 -44.52
C PHE A 199 50.66 -11.66 -43.39
N ALA A 200 51.32 -12.60 -42.69
CA ALA A 200 52.28 -12.33 -41.63
C ALA A 200 53.61 -11.79 -42.17
N THR A 201 54.30 -10.95 -41.38
CA THR A 201 55.71 -10.59 -41.63
C THR A 201 56.64 -11.77 -41.30
N ASP A 202 57.90 -11.74 -41.74
CA ASP A 202 58.86 -12.82 -41.46
C ASP A 202 59.05 -13.09 -39.95
N GLU A 203 59.06 -12.04 -39.12
CA GLU A 203 59.17 -12.15 -37.65
C GLU A 203 57.90 -12.74 -37.02
N GLU A 204 56.72 -12.26 -37.42
CA GLU A 204 55.42 -12.78 -36.96
C GLU A 204 55.20 -14.23 -37.38
N ARG A 205 55.60 -14.55 -38.61
CA ARG A 205 55.57 -15.91 -39.16
C ARG A 205 56.42 -16.86 -38.33
N THR A 206 57.65 -16.46 -38.01
CA THR A 206 58.54 -17.28 -37.18
C THR A 206 57.94 -17.53 -35.79
N THR A 207 57.33 -16.51 -35.20
CA THR A 207 56.68 -16.60 -33.88
C THR A 207 55.44 -17.51 -33.92
N LEU A 208 54.54 -17.29 -34.88
CA LEU A 208 53.34 -18.11 -35.08
C LEU A 208 53.68 -19.56 -35.41
N GLU A 209 54.73 -19.81 -36.17
CA GLU A 209 55.16 -21.16 -36.54
C GLU A 209 55.61 -21.96 -35.33
N ALA A 210 56.37 -21.35 -34.43
CA ALA A 210 56.75 -21.99 -33.17
C ALA A 210 55.50 -22.33 -32.32
N VAL A 211 54.62 -21.34 -32.10
CA VAL A 211 53.43 -21.47 -31.25
C VAL A 211 52.43 -22.48 -31.79
N VAL A 212 52.08 -22.39 -33.07
CA VAL A 212 51.10 -23.29 -33.69
C VAL A 212 51.64 -24.71 -33.75
N THR A 213 52.92 -24.89 -34.09
CA THR A 213 53.52 -26.23 -34.14
C THR A 213 53.46 -26.89 -32.77
N GLU A 214 53.75 -26.15 -31.70
CA GLU A 214 53.65 -26.64 -30.33
C GLU A 214 52.19 -26.95 -29.93
N VAL A 215 51.27 -26.01 -30.09
CA VAL A 215 49.85 -26.16 -29.72
C VAL A 215 49.17 -27.29 -30.50
N CYS A 216 49.33 -27.32 -31.82
CA CYS A 216 48.74 -28.38 -32.65
C CYS A 216 49.35 -29.75 -32.33
N SER A 217 50.65 -29.82 -32.05
CA SER A 217 51.30 -31.08 -31.63
C SER A 217 50.73 -31.58 -30.30
N ASN A 218 50.58 -30.70 -29.30
CA ASN A 218 50.01 -31.03 -28.00
C ASN A 218 48.56 -31.50 -28.11
N LEU A 219 47.71 -30.75 -28.83
CA LEU A 219 46.31 -31.11 -29.05
C LEU A 219 46.15 -32.40 -29.86
N THR A 220 47.04 -32.66 -30.83
CA THR A 220 47.05 -33.93 -31.60
C THR A 220 47.42 -35.11 -30.69
N GLN A 221 48.45 -34.94 -29.87
CA GLN A 221 48.86 -35.99 -28.92
C GLN A 221 47.76 -36.27 -27.88
N GLU A 222 47.04 -35.24 -27.43
CA GLU A 222 45.91 -35.39 -26.51
C GLU A 222 44.69 -36.03 -27.19
N LEU A 223 44.44 -35.72 -28.47
CA LEU A 223 43.43 -36.39 -29.29
C LEU A 223 43.75 -37.88 -29.44
N GLU A 224 44.99 -38.25 -29.77
CA GLU A 224 45.42 -39.65 -29.86
C GLU A 224 45.23 -40.39 -28.53
N ARG A 225 45.67 -39.79 -27.41
CA ARG A 225 45.43 -40.35 -26.06
C ARG A 225 43.94 -40.49 -25.75
N SER A 226 43.12 -39.54 -26.19
CA SER A 226 41.67 -39.56 -25.98
C SER A 226 40.98 -40.62 -26.84
N VAL A 227 41.45 -40.87 -28.06
CA VAL A 227 41.01 -41.98 -28.93
C VAL A 227 41.35 -43.33 -28.30
N ASP A 228 42.57 -43.48 -27.77
CA ASP A 228 43.02 -44.70 -27.08
C ASP A 228 42.22 -44.95 -25.79
N ARG A 229 41.90 -43.90 -25.03
CA ARG A 229 41.03 -44.02 -23.84
C ARG A 229 39.59 -44.31 -24.24
N ALA A 230 39.07 -43.66 -25.26
CA ALA A 230 37.71 -43.85 -25.77
C ALA A 230 37.44 -45.26 -26.27
N THR A 231 38.44 -45.91 -26.87
CA THR A 231 38.34 -47.29 -27.34
C THR A 231 38.22 -48.29 -26.18
N LYS A 232 38.87 -48.02 -25.04
CA LYS A 232 38.85 -48.87 -23.85
C LYS A 232 37.77 -48.52 -22.82
N SER A 233 37.41 -47.24 -22.73
CA SER A 233 36.44 -46.74 -21.75
C SER A 233 35.69 -45.49 -22.28
N PRO A 234 34.61 -45.68 -23.06
CA PRO A 234 33.81 -44.58 -23.60
C PRO A 234 33.17 -43.67 -22.54
N LEU A 235 32.68 -44.20 -21.41
CA LEU A 235 32.00 -43.36 -20.41
C LEU A 235 32.99 -42.48 -19.64
N SER A 236 34.15 -43.03 -19.24
CA SER A 236 35.14 -42.26 -18.47
C SER A 236 35.88 -41.23 -19.33
N SER A 237 35.99 -41.46 -20.63
CA SER A 237 36.69 -40.55 -21.56
C SER A 237 35.85 -39.33 -21.97
N LEU A 238 34.53 -39.34 -21.80
CA LEU A 238 33.64 -38.25 -22.24
C LEU A 238 34.02 -36.88 -21.67
N GLU A 239 34.39 -36.80 -20.39
CA GLU A 239 34.77 -35.53 -19.78
C GLU A 239 36.09 -35.00 -20.35
N SER A 240 37.10 -35.86 -20.49
CA SER A 240 38.38 -35.48 -21.10
C SER A 240 38.24 -35.10 -22.58
N ILE A 241 37.29 -35.70 -23.30
CA ILE A 241 37.03 -35.35 -24.71
C ILE A 241 36.28 -34.01 -24.79
N ARG A 242 35.41 -33.71 -23.83
CA ARG A 242 34.73 -32.40 -23.77
C ARG A 242 35.71 -31.27 -23.48
N SER A 243 36.67 -31.47 -22.57
CA SER A 243 37.71 -30.46 -22.32
C SER A 243 38.60 -30.26 -23.54
N LEU A 244 38.99 -31.34 -24.22
CA LEU A 244 39.77 -31.25 -25.46
C LEU A 244 39.00 -30.53 -26.59
N ASP A 245 37.74 -30.90 -26.85
CA ASP A 245 36.88 -30.25 -27.84
C ASP A 245 36.74 -28.74 -27.59
N LYS A 246 36.60 -28.35 -26.31
CA LYS A 246 36.58 -26.94 -25.91
C LYS A 246 37.89 -26.23 -26.26
N ARG A 247 39.04 -26.80 -25.87
CA ARG A 247 40.37 -26.21 -26.13
C ARG A 247 40.67 -26.08 -27.63
N VAL A 248 40.27 -27.08 -28.43
CA VAL A 248 40.40 -27.02 -29.89
C VAL A 248 39.53 -25.91 -30.49
N LYS A 249 38.29 -25.72 -30.03
CA LYS A 249 37.43 -24.61 -30.48
C LYS A 249 37.97 -23.23 -30.08
N GLU A 250 38.56 -23.11 -28.90
CA GLU A 250 39.22 -21.87 -28.46
C GLU A 250 40.44 -21.56 -29.32
N ALA A 251 41.24 -22.57 -29.66
CA ALA A 251 42.37 -22.44 -30.60
C ALA A 251 41.93 -22.02 -32.00
N GLU A 252 40.87 -22.63 -32.53
CA GLU A 252 40.26 -22.28 -33.82
C GLU A 252 39.77 -20.83 -33.83
N THR A 253 39.12 -20.40 -32.75
CA THR A 253 38.66 -19.02 -32.57
C THR A 253 39.83 -18.03 -32.60
N CYS A 254 40.89 -18.30 -31.85
CA CYS A 254 42.08 -17.44 -31.83
C CYS A 254 42.78 -17.40 -33.20
N ALA A 255 42.86 -18.54 -33.89
CA ALA A 255 43.41 -18.61 -35.25
C ALA A 255 42.59 -17.77 -36.24
N ASN A 256 41.25 -17.84 -36.17
CA ASN A 256 40.36 -17.02 -36.99
C ASN A 256 40.53 -15.51 -36.70
N ALA A 257 40.63 -15.12 -35.42
CA ALA A 257 40.87 -13.72 -35.05
C ALA A 257 42.23 -13.20 -35.56
N LEU A 258 43.26 -14.05 -35.58
CA LEU A 258 44.56 -13.72 -36.19
C LEU A 258 44.48 -13.59 -37.71
N VAL A 259 43.75 -14.47 -38.39
CA VAL A 259 43.50 -14.37 -39.83
C VAL A 259 42.82 -13.03 -40.13
N GLU A 260 41.73 -12.71 -39.45
CA GLU A 260 41.00 -11.46 -39.64
C GLU A 260 41.88 -10.22 -39.35
N LEU A 261 42.70 -10.29 -38.30
CA LEU A 261 43.64 -9.23 -37.99
C LEU A 261 44.65 -9.05 -39.13
N LEU A 262 45.22 -10.11 -39.70
CA LEU A 262 46.26 -9.99 -40.71
C LEU A 262 45.73 -9.76 -42.13
N GLU A 263 44.62 -10.38 -42.52
CA GLU A 263 43.96 -10.15 -43.82
C GLU A 263 43.59 -8.68 -44.00
N ASN A 264 43.06 -8.07 -42.95
CA ASN A 264 42.68 -6.66 -42.97
C ASN A 264 43.89 -5.71 -42.88
N ARG A 265 45.13 -6.19 -42.75
CA ARG A 265 46.33 -5.35 -42.62
C ARG A 265 46.51 -4.39 -43.80
N ALA A 266 46.32 -4.87 -45.04
CA ALA A 266 46.50 -4.03 -46.22
C ALA A 266 45.46 -2.90 -46.27
N SER A 267 44.19 -3.24 -46.02
CA SER A 267 43.09 -2.27 -45.92
C SER A 267 43.31 -1.27 -44.77
N ARG A 268 43.74 -1.75 -43.59
CA ARG A 268 44.08 -0.86 -42.47
C ARG A 268 45.24 0.06 -42.79
N ARG A 269 46.27 -0.42 -43.49
CA ARG A 269 47.40 0.42 -43.93
C ARG A 269 46.95 1.51 -44.89
N GLU A 270 46.19 1.16 -45.93
CA GLU A 270 45.63 2.13 -46.88
C GLU A 270 44.80 3.20 -46.16
N ARG A 271 43.93 2.79 -45.23
CA ARG A 271 43.13 3.71 -44.41
C ARG A 271 43.98 4.58 -43.48
N THR A 272 45.01 4.02 -42.84
CA THR A 272 45.93 4.82 -42.01
C THR A 272 46.76 5.79 -42.86
N ASP A 273 47.17 5.40 -44.06
CA ASP A 273 47.96 6.24 -44.95
C ASP A 273 47.11 7.45 -45.42
N LEU A 274 45.83 7.23 -45.75
CA LEU A 274 44.89 8.32 -46.06
C LEU A 274 44.71 9.31 -44.89
N LEU A 275 44.73 8.81 -43.66
CA LEU A 275 44.61 9.65 -42.46
C LEU A 275 45.95 10.36 -42.12
N GLU A 276 47.09 9.72 -42.38
CA GLU A 276 48.43 10.32 -42.28
C GLU A 276 48.60 11.44 -43.32
N ASP A 277 48.12 11.22 -44.55
CA ASP A 277 48.05 12.24 -45.61
C ASP A 277 47.14 13.43 -45.21
N ALA A 278 46.13 13.18 -44.37
CA ALA A 278 45.30 14.22 -43.75
C ALA A 278 45.98 14.92 -42.56
N GLY A 279 47.21 14.55 -42.21
CA GLY A 279 48.05 15.18 -41.19
C GLY A 279 47.93 14.56 -39.79
N LEU A 280 47.30 13.40 -39.63
CA LEU A 280 47.18 12.70 -38.34
C LEU A 280 48.38 11.78 -38.10
N GLU A 281 49.01 11.88 -36.93
CA GLU A 281 50.04 10.92 -36.52
C GLU A 281 49.39 9.68 -35.90
N LEU A 282 49.43 8.53 -36.59
CA LEU A 282 48.71 7.31 -36.21
C LEU A 282 49.62 6.15 -35.77
N ASN A 283 50.84 6.45 -35.31
CA ASN A 283 51.79 5.44 -34.82
C ASN A 283 51.21 4.58 -33.68
N TRP A 284 50.37 5.16 -32.84
CA TRP A 284 49.69 4.46 -31.75
C TRP A 284 48.71 3.37 -32.24
N LEU A 285 48.10 3.51 -33.43
CA LEU A 285 47.27 2.45 -34.03
C LEU A 285 48.13 1.27 -34.51
N ARG A 286 49.35 1.55 -34.99
CA ARG A 286 50.31 0.50 -35.37
C ARG A 286 50.78 -0.27 -34.12
N GLU A 287 51.07 0.44 -33.03
CA GLU A 287 51.40 -0.16 -31.73
C GLU A 287 50.25 -1.00 -31.16
N LEU A 288 49.01 -0.51 -31.25
CA LEU A 288 47.82 -1.23 -30.79
C LEU A 288 47.57 -2.50 -31.60
N ALA A 289 47.78 -2.45 -32.92
CA ALA A 289 47.72 -3.64 -33.78
C ALA A 289 48.80 -4.68 -33.46
N ALA A 290 50.03 -4.23 -33.17
CA ALA A 290 51.11 -5.12 -32.73
C ALA A 290 50.82 -5.74 -31.35
N GLY A 291 50.26 -4.95 -30.42
CA GLY A 291 49.83 -5.43 -29.10
C GLY A 291 48.72 -6.48 -29.16
N ALA A 292 47.70 -6.27 -30.00
CA ALA A 292 46.64 -7.26 -30.20
C ALA A 292 47.16 -8.56 -30.83
N PHE A 293 48.09 -8.46 -31.78
CA PHE A 293 48.76 -9.63 -32.33
C PHE A 293 49.52 -10.41 -31.25
N ALA A 294 50.33 -9.73 -30.43
CA ALA A 294 51.06 -10.36 -29.33
C ALA A 294 50.12 -11.02 -28.31
N ALA A 295 49.04 -10.33 -27.91
CA ALA A 295 48.05 -10.87 -27.00
C ALA A 295 47.35 -12.12 -27.55
N LEU A 296 46.99 -12.14 -28.84
CA LEU A 296 46.40 -13.32 -29.48
C LEU A 296 47.36 -14.51 -29.54
N VAL A 297 48.65 -14.24 -29.78
CA VAL A 297 49.71 -15.26 -29.75
C VAL A 297 49.92 -15.81 -28.34
N ASP A 298 49.91 -14.94 -27.32
CA ASP A 298 50.01 -15.34 -25.91
C ASP A 298 48.79 -16.19 -25.48
N THR A 299 47.58 -15.80 -25.91
CA THR A 299 46.35 -16.56 -25.68
C THR A 299 46.41 -17.95 -26.32
N LEU A 300 46.98 -18.07 -27.53
CA LEU A 300 47.22 -19.38 -28.16
C LEU A 300 48.23 -20.21 -27.37
N ASN A 301 49.31 -19.59 -26.87
CA ASN A 301 50.30 -20.28 -26.04
C ASN A 301 49.75 -20.75 -24.70
N SER A 302 48.77 -20.03 -24.13
CA SER A 302 48.19 -20.34 -22.82
C SER A 302 47.03 -21.33 -22.87
N LEU A 303 46.72 -21.92 -24.03
CA LEU A 303 45.65 -22.92 -24.19
C LEU A 303 45.84 -24.20 -23.36
N ASP A 304 47.01 -24.40 -22.75
CA ASP A 304 47.27 -25.48 -21.78
C ASP A 304 46.73 -25.17 -20.36
N SER A 305 46.25 -23.95 -20.10
CA SER A 305 45.66 -23.56 -18.82
C SER A 305 44.13 -23.74 -18.81
N ASP A 306 43.57 -24.21 -17.69
CA ASP A 306 42.11 -24.38 -17.50
C ASP A 306 41.36 -23.02 -17.31
N GLU A 307 41.91 -21.91 -17.79
CA GLU A 307 41.30 -20.59 -17.62
C GLU A 307 39.99 -20.45 -18.43
N PRO A 308 38.92 -19.90 -17.82
CA PRO A 308 37.65 -19.74 -18.51
C PRO A 308 37.66 -18.54 -19.47
N ASP A 309 37.33 -18.81 -20.74
CA ASP A 309 36.92 -17.86 -21.79
C ASP A 309 38.02 -17.02 -22.45
N LEU A 310 39.03 -17.71 -22.98
CA LEU A 310 40.04 -17.11 -23.85
C LEU A 310 39.45 -16.64 -25.19
N SER A 311 38.38 -17.27 -25.67
CA SER A 311 37.72 -16.94 -26.94
C SER A 311 37.10 -15.54 -26.99
N GLY A 312 36.47 -15.09 -25.89
CA GLY A 312 35.88 -13.76 -25.81
C GLY A 312 36.94 -12.66 -25.85
N THR A 313 38.11 -12.91 -25.26
CA THR A 313 39.23 -11.95 -25.27
C THR A 313 39.83 -11.79 -26.66
N ALA A 314 39.95 -12.87 -27.43
CA ALA A 314 40.55 -12.88 -28.76
C ALA A 314 39.75 -12.02 -29.77
N TYR A 315 38.44 -12.23 -29.87
CA TYR A 315 37.59 -11.42 -30.75
C TYR A 315 37.46 -9.97 -30.26
N ALA A 316 37.48 -9.75 -28.95
CA ALA A 316 37.47 -8.39 -28.40
C ALA A 316 38.71 -7.60 -28.83
N GLU A 317 39.90 -8.19 -28.82
CA GLU A 317 41.12 -7.50 -29.26
C GLU A 317 41.16 -7.24 -30.77
N ALA A 318 40.75 -8.20 -31.60
CA ALA A 318 40.66 -8.00 -33.05
C ALA A 318 39.60 -6.93 -33.42
N GLY A 319 38.42 -7.00 -32.81
CA GLY A 319 37.32 -6.04 -33.03
C GLY A 319 37.63 -4.62 -32.55
N LYS A 320 38.39 -4.47 -31.45
CA LYS A 320 38.82 -3.15 -30.94
C LYS A 320 39.57 -2.34 -31.99
N ILE A 321 40.43 -2.96 -32.80
CA ILE A 321 41.22 -2.23 -33.80
C ILE A 321 40.35 -1.68 -34.92
N SER A 322 39.44 -2.50 -35.47
CA SER A 322 38.55 -2.06 -36.55
C SER A 322 37.62 -0.95 -36.07
N GLY A 323 37.00 -1.13 -34.90
CA GLY A 323 36.13 -0.11 -34.29
C GLY A 323 36.88 1.18 -33.96
N THR A 324 38.13 1.08 -33.50
CA THR A 324 38.99 2.25 -33.24
C THR A 324 39.33 2.99 -34.54
N LEU A 325 39.67 2.27 -35.62
CA LEU A 325 39.99 2.88 -36.91
C LEU A 325 38.78 3.58 -37.54
N GLU A 326 37.60 2.93 -37.53
CA GLU A 326 36.35 3.53 -37.99
C GLU A 326 36.01 4.81 -37.20
N ARG A 327 36.19 4.77 -35.88
CA ARG A 327 35.97 5.94 -35.02
C ARG A 327 36.97 7.07 -35.31
N VAL A 328 38.23 6.75 -35.58
CA VAL A 328 39.23 7.77 -35.99
C VAL A 328 38.84 8.41 -37.31
N GLU A 329 38.39 7.62 -38.30
CA GLU A 329 37.93 8.15 -39.58
C GLU A 329 36.72 9.07 -39.43
N GLU A 330 35.71 8.64 -38.66
CA GLU A 330 34.54 9.44 -38.36
C GLU A 330 34.94 10.79 -37.74
N LEU A 331 35.76 10.76 -36.68
CA LEU A 331 36.21 11.97 -36.00
C LEU A 331 37.10 12.84 -36.89
N SER A 332 37.90 12.26 -37.80
CA SER A 332 38.68 13.01 -38.78
C SER A 332 37.81 13.75 -39.80
N ARG A 333 36.71 13.12 -40.24
CA ARG A 333 35.72 13.74 -41.14
C ARG A 333 35.00 14.86 -40.43
N LEU A 334 34.54 14.63 -39.20
CA LEU A 334 33.90 15.67 -38.38
C LEU A 334 34.85 16.86 -38.16
N LEU A 335 36.11 16.60 -37.80
CA LEU A 335 37.11 17.65 -37.64
C LEU A 335 37.30 18.48 -38.94
N ALA A 336 37.25 17.84 -40.10
CA ALA A 336 37.36 18.53 -41.40
C ALA A 336 36.10 19.36 -41.72
N VAL A 337 34.91 18.83 -41.44
CA VAL A 337 33.63 19.55 -41.59
C VAL A 337 33.62 20.78 -40.69
N GLU A 338 33.96 20.63 -39.41
CA GLU A 338 33.97 21.75 -38.47
C GLU A 338 35.01 22.82 -38.81
N ARG A 339 36.18 22.43 -39.34
CA ARG A 339 37.15 23.40 -39.86
C ARG A 339 36.57 24.20 -41.01
N ALA A 340 35.91 23.54 -41.96
CA ALA A 340 35.28 24.20 -43.09
C ALA A 340 34.12 25.11 -42.66
N ASP A 341 33.33 24.67 -41.68
CA ASP A 341 32.20 25.45 -41.18
C ASP A 341 32.66 26.71 -40.43
N LYS A 342 33.65 26.55 -39.55
CA LYS A 342 34.31 27.69 -38.90
C LYS A 342 34.89 28.69 -39.89
N GLU A 343 35.48 28.22 -41.00
CA GLU A 343 35.98 29.08 -42.07
C GLU A 343 34.85 29.78 -42.84
N ARG A 344 33.72 29.10 -43.08
CA ARG A 344 32.50 29.67 -43.67
C ARG A 344 31.95 30.79 -42.78
N VAL A 345 31.81 30.56 -41.47
CA VAL A 345 31.32 31.55 -40.50
C VAL A 345 32.31 32.72 -40.39
N ALA A 346 33.62 32.47 -40.34
CA ALA A 346 34.64 33.52 -40.33
C ALA A 346 34.60 34.39 -41.59
N PHE A 347 34.41 33.78 -42.77
CA PHE A 347 34.25 34.49 -44.04
C PHE A 347 32.96 35.33 -44.05
N ARG A 348 31.86 34.76 -43.55
CA ARG A 348 30.58 35.46 -43.39
C ARG A 348 30.73 36.68 -42.49
N LEU A 349 31.32 36.51 -41.30
CA LEU A 349 31.63 37.59 -40.36
C LEU A 349 32.38 38.71 -41.06
N LYS A 350 33.52 38.39 -41.68
CA LYS A 350 34.36 39.36 -42.41
C LYS A 350 33.56 40.11 -43.50
N THR A 351 32.79 39.39 -44.30
CA THR A 351 32.00 39.97 -45.39
C THR A 351 30.94 40.94 -44.85
N GLN A 352 30.26 40.58 -43.76
CA GLN A 352 29.29 41.46 -43.12
C GLN A 352 29.96 42.68 -42.46
N ARG A 353 31.12 42.51 -41.81
CA ARG A 353 31.94 43.63 -41.30
C ARG A 353 32.28 44.63 -42.39
N GLU A 354 32.78 44.16 -43.53
CA GLU A 354 33.15 45.02 -44.66
C GLU A 354 31.95 45.70 -45.32
N LYS A 355 30.79 45.05 -45.33
CA LYS A 355 29.54 45.64 -45.83
C LYS A 355 29.06 46.75 -44.90
N LEU A 356 28.87 46.45 -43.62
CA LEU A 356 28.40 47.41 -42.62
C LEU A 356 29.39 48.56 -42.41
N SER A 357 30.69 48.30 -42.50
CA SER A 357 31.73 49.34 -42.42
C SER A 357 31.57 50.37 -43.53
N ARG A 358 31.29 49.93 -44.77
CA ARG A 358 31.02 50.83 -45.90
C ARG A 358 29.71 51.59 -45.75
N GLU A 359 28.67 50.93 -45.27
CA GLU A 359 27.34 51.53 -45.10
C GLU A 359 27.31 52.56 -43.96
N ARG A 360 28.08 52.33 -42.89
CA ARG A 360 28.07 53.15 -41.66
C ARG A 360 29.26 54.09 -41.50
N GLY A 361 30.34 53.88 -42.24
CA GLY A 361 31.59 54.64 -42.08
C GLY A 361 32.35 54.35 -40.79
N ILE A 362 32.08 53.21 -40.15
CA ILE A 362 32.79 52.71 -38.96
C ILE A 362 33.89 51.76 -39.43
N ASP A 363 35.08 51.78 -38.80
CA ASP A 363 36.14 50.82 -39.12
C ASP A 363 35.64 49.37 -38.90
N ALA A 364 35.85 48.50 -39.89
CA ALA A 364 35.45 47.10 -39.83
C ALA A 364 36.01 46.35 -38.60
N LYS A 365 37.11 46.83 -37.99
CA LYS A 365 37.67 46.27 -36.75
C LYS A 365 36.94 46.69 -35.47
N LEU A 366 36.20 47.79 -35.52
CA LEU A 366 35.43 48.33 -34.39
C LEU A 366 33.98 47.85 -34.41
N LEU A 367 33.48 47.48 -35.59
CA LEU A 367 32.21 46.76 -35.69
C LEU A 367 32.35 45.43 -34.97
N PHE A 368 31.31 45.05 -34.24
CA PHE A 368 31.20 43.73 -33.60
C PHE A 368 32.19 43.51 -32.44
N ALA A 369 32.58 44.60 -31.78
CA ALA A 369 33.41 44.60 -30.57
C ALA A 369 32.58 45.14 -29.39
N GLU A 370 31.68 44.31 -28.88
CA GLU A 370 30.81 44.62 -27.74
C GLU A 370 31.66 44.98 -26.51
N SER A 371 31.13 45.82 -25.62
CA SER A 371 31.82 46.19 -24.39
C SER A 371 31.75 45.03 -23.40
N GLY A 372 32.88 44.34 -23.19
CA GLY A 372 32.97 43.16 -22.31
C GLY A 372 32.81 43.42 -20.81
N ASP A 373 32.05 44.43 -20.40
CA ASP A 373 31.83 44.77 -18.98
C ASP A 373 30.90 43.75 -18.28
N ASP A 374 30.05 43.03 -19.04
CA ASP A 374 29.12 42.04 -18.48
C ASP A 374 29.70 40.62 -18.33
N GLY A 375 30.99 40.43 -18.64
CA GLY A 375 31.76 39.21 -18.32
C GLY A 375 31.40 37.91 -19.04
N ASP A 376 30.16 37.76 -19.52
CA ASP A 376 29.64 36.51 -20.09
C ASP A 376 29.47 36.51 -21.62
N HIS A 377 29.47 37.67 -22.27
CA HIS A 377 29.33 37.76 -23.72
C HIS A 377 30.67 37.66 -24.44
N ARG A 378 30.92 36.52 -25.07
CA ARG A 378 32.05 36.34 -25.99
C ARG A 378 31.74 36.98 -27.32
N THR A 379 32.68 37.73 -27.87
CA THR A 379 32.55 38.20 -29.25
C THR A 379 32.69 37.03 -30.23
N PRO A 380 32.02 37.08 -31.40
CA PRO A 380 32.24 36.13 -32.50
C PRO A 380 33.69 35.90 -32.90
N ASP A 381 34.58 36.89 -32.77
CA ASP A 381 36.02 36.65 -32.96
C ASP A 381 36.61 35.74 -31.86
N GLU A 382 36.23 35.96 -30.60
CA GLU A 382 36.65 35.13 -29.47
C GLU A 382 36.07 33.73 -29.57
N ALA A 383 34.79 33.59 -29.96
CA ALA A 383 34.14 32.31 -30.17
C ALA A 383 34.81 31.51 -31.31
N LEU A 384 35.11 32.15 -32.45
CA LEU A 384 35.85 31.51 -33.55
C LEU A 384 37.32 31.22 -33.20
N ALA A 385 37.94 32.03 -32.34
CA ALA A 385 39.28 31.79 -31.82
C ALA A 385 39.30 30.59 -30.86
N ASP A 386 38.30 30.46 -29.99
CA ASP A 386 38.11 29.29 -29.12
C ASP A 386 37.86 28.04 -29.98
N ALA A 387 36.94 28.08 -30.94
CA ALA A 387 36.72 26.99 -31.90
C ALA A 387 38.03 26.56 -32.58
N THR A 388 38.86 27.52 -33.02
CA THR A 388 40.18 27.21 -33.59
C THR A 388 41.12 26.53 -32.58
N SER A 389 41.12 26.98 -31.32
CA SER A 389 41.88 26.38 -30.24
C SER A 389 41.42 24.95 -29.95
N GLN A 390 40.11 24.73 -29.85
CA GLN A 390 39.53 23.42 -29.59
C GLN A 390 39.78 22.45 -30.75
N LEU A 391 39.63 22.86 -32.02
CA LEU A 391 39.96 22.02 -33.18
C LEU A 391 41.45 21.63 -33.24
N LYS A 392 42.37 22.52 -32.83
CA LYS A 392 43.80 22.18 -32.71
C LYS A 392 44.05 21.18 -31.59
N LYS A 393 43.40 21.35 -30.44
CA LYS A 393 43.47 20.38 -29.33
C LYS A 393 42.86 19.03 -29.74
N ALA A 394 41.72 19.02 -30.43
CA ALA A 394 41.05 17.83 -30.92
C ALA A 394 41.96 17.04 -31.85
N HIS A 395 42.57 17.70 -32.84
CA HIS A 395 43.59 17.11 -33.71
C HIS A 395 44.73 16.48 -32.90
N THR A 396 45.24 17.20 -31.89
CA THR A 396 46.31 16.70 -31.01
C THR A 396 45.86 15.49 -30.19
N GLN A 397 44.61 15.42 -29.74
CA GLN A 397 44.07 14.26 -29.00
C GLN A 397 43.85 13.05 -29.94
N LEU A 398 43.43 13.28 -31.19
CA LEU A 398 43.33 12.21 -32.20
C LEU A 398 44.69 11.59 -32.50
N CYS A 399 45.73 12.41 -32.68
CA CYS A 399 47.11 11.94 -32.87
C CYS A 399 47.64 11.16 -31.64
N LYS A 400 47.03 11.32 -30.47
CA LYS A 400 47.38 10.61 -29.23
C LYS A 400 46.44 9.42 -28.93
N GLY A 401 45.52 9.08 -29.82
CA GLY A 401 44.54 7.99 -29.62
C GLY A 401 43.47 8.24 -28.55
N ARG A 402 43.25 9.50 -28.14
CA ARG A 402 42.27 9.86 -27.10
C ARG A 402 40.95 10.29 -27.74
N LEU A 403 40.24 9.31 -28.33
CA LEU A 403 39.08 9.54 -29.20
C LEU A 403 37.94 10.31 -28.53
N GLU A 404 37.54 9.95 -27.31
CA GLU A 404 36.45 10.64 -26.61
C GLU A 404 36.78 12.09 -26.27
N LYS A 405 38.04 12.38 -25.92
CA LYS A 405 38.48 13.76 -25.68
C LYS A 405 38.50 14.56 -26.97
N ALA A 406 38.90 13.94 -28.09
CA ALA A 406 38.82 14.60 -29.39
C ALA A 406 37.38 14.89 -29.79
N ALA A 407 36.45 13.94 -29.59
CA ALA A 407 35.04 14.12 -29.89
C ALA A 407 34.43 15.29 -29.09
N GLY A 408 34.67 15.35 -27.78
CA GLY A 408 34.22 16.47 -26.96
C GLY A 408 34.76 17.83 -27.43
N LEU A 409 36.05 17.89 -27.78
CA LEU A 409 36.66 19.13 -28.29
C LEU A 409 36.15 19.53 -29.69
N ILE A 410 35.73 18.58 -30.53
CA ILE A 410 35.06 18.88 -31.81
C ILE A 410 33.67 19.46 -31.55
N ALA A 411 32.90 18.87 -30.62
CA ALA A 411 31.58 19.38 -30.24
C ALA A 411 31.66 20.78 -29.59
N ASP A 412 32.65 21.03 -28.74
CA ASP A 412 32.88 22.36 -28.16
C ASP A 412 33.22 23.41 -29.24
N ALA A 413 33.93 22.99 -30.30
CA ALA A 413 34.24 23.85 -31.43
C ALA A 413 33.03 24.15 -32.30
N ASP A 414 32.16 23.15 -32.54
CA ASP A 414 30.87 23.31 -33.23
C ASP A 414 29.99 24.30 -32.47
N ALA A 415 29.79 24.09 -31.16
CA ALA A 415 29.02 25.00 -30.30
C ALA A 415 29.55 26.45 -30.36
N SER A 416 30.87 26.63 -30.26
CA SER A 416 31.50 27.96 -30.36
C SER A 416 31.33 28.58 -31.76
N THR A 417 31.29 27.78 -32.82
CA THR A 417 31.07 28.24 -34.20
C THR A 417 29.61 28.63 -34.41
N ALA A 418 28.67 27.85 -33.88
CA ALA A 418 27.24 28.14 -33.90
C ALA A 418 26.88 29.38 -33.07
N ASP A 419 27.54 29.60 -31.93
CA ASP A 419 27.40 30.83 -31.14
C ASP A 419 27.83 32.05 -31.94
N ALA A 420 28.99 31.99 -32.60
CA ALA A 420 29.45 33.05 -33.48
C ALA A 420 28.48 33.34 -34.63
N GLU A 421 27.88 32.29 -35.23
CA GLU A 421 26.89 32.44 -36.29
C GLU A 421 25.59 33.09 -35.78
N ARG A 422 25.10 32.68 -34.60
CA ARG A 422 23.91 33.26 -33.98
C ARG A 422 24.07 34.74 -33.65
N ASP A 423 25.22 35.11 -33.11
CA ASP A 423 25.51 36.51 -32.79
C ASP A 423 25.57 37.36 -34.07
N ILE A 424 26.11 36.81 -35.18
CA ILE A 424 26.06 37.46 -36.49
C ILE A 424 24.63 37.72 -36.94
N ASP A 425 23.73 36.74 -36.76
CA ASP A 425 22.32 36.89 -37.11
C ASP A 425 21.62 37.95 -36.26
N LEU A 426 21.80 37.88 -34.93
CA LEU A 426 21.23 38.86 -33.99
C LEU A 426 21.70 40.28 -34.29
N TRP A 427 22.98 40.44 -34.62
CA TRP A 427 23.50 41.74 -35.01
C TRP A 427 22.85 42.29 -36.27
N LEU A 428 22.70 41.45 -37.30
CA LEU A 428 22.07 41.87 -38.55
C LEU A 428 20.60 42.24 -38.34
N GLU A 429 19.92 41.54 -37.44
CA GLU A 429 18.55 41.87 -37.03
C GLU A 429 18.49 43.23 -36.32
N VAL A 430 19.36 43.45 -35.33
CA VAL A 430 19.43 44.75 -34.63
C VAL A 430 19.77 45.87 -35.61
N ASP A 431 20.75 45.67 -36.49
CA ASP A 431 21.13 46.63 -37.54
C ASP A 431 19.94 47.04 -38.40
N ALA A 432 19.19 46.06 -38.91
CA ALA A 432 18.04 46.26 -39.78
C ALA A 432 16.88 46.97 -39.06
N GLY A 433 16.61 46.61 -37.80
CA GLY A 433 15.46 47.09 -37.03
C GLY A 433 15.71 48.33 -36.17
N TYR A 434 16.97 48.74 -35.96
CA TYR A 434 17.32 49.74 -34.93
C TYR A 434 16.55 51.06 -35.06
N LYS A 435 16.48 51.63 -36.26
CA LYS A 435 15.81 52.93 -36.47
C LYS A 435 14.32 52.85 -36.18
N ASP A 436 13.68 51.79 -36.65
CA ASP A 436 12.25 51.57 -36.47
C ASP A 436 11.93 51.31 -34.99
N ARG A 437 12.77 50.52 -34.29
CA ARG A 437 12.65 50.30 -32.84
C ARG A 437 12.82 51.60 -32.05
N VAL A 438 13.85 52.41 -32.31
CA VAL A 438 14.03 53.71 -31.65
C VAL A 438 12.80 54.60 -31.85
N LEU A 439 12.31 54.68 -33.09
CA LEU A 439 11.15 55.50 -33.41
C LEU A 439 9.89 55.01 -32.70
N ALA A 440 9.66 53.68 -32.64
CA ALA A 440 8.55 53.10 -31.90
C ALA A 440 8.64 53.37 -30.39
N ILE A 441 9.82 53.19 -29.79
CA ILE A 441 10.07 53.48 -28.37
C ILE A 441 9.83 54.98 -28.07
N GLU A 442 10.27 55.88 -28.95
CA GLU A 442 10.05 57.32 -28.82
C GLU A 442 8.57 57.72 -28.99
N GLN A 443 7.84 57.10 -29.92
CA GLN A 443 6.40 57.32 -30.10
C GLN A 443 5.60 56.87 -28.88
N LEU A 444 5.87 55.65 -28.39
CA LEU A 444 5.24 55.14 -27.16
C LEU A 444 5.57 56.03 -25.97
N ALA A 445 6.83 56.42 -25.84
CA ALA A 445 7.28 57.33 -24.78
C ALA A 445 6.54 58.67 -24.76
N ASN A 446 6.23 59.25 -25.93
CA ASN A 446 5.47 60.49 -26.00
C ASN A 446 4.02 60.27 -25.54
N GLY A 447 3.38 59.17 -25.97
CA GLY A 447 2.06 58.79 -25.47
C GLY A 447 2.04 58.54 -23.96
N LEU A 448 3.07 57.88 -23.43
CA LEU A 448 3.22 57.65 -21.99
C LEU A 448 3.45 58.93 -21.19
N LYS A 449 4.15 59.93 -21.74
CA LYS A 449 4.28 61.26 -21.10
C LYS A 449 2.94 62.01 -21.05
N GLU A 450 2.14 61.91 -22.11
CA GLU A 450 0.78 62.47 -22.10
C GLU A 450 -0.09 61.76 -21.06
N ARG A 451 -0.05 60.42 -21.00
CA ARG A 451 -0.72 59.64 -19.94
C ARG A 451 -0.24 60.03 -18.54
N MET A 452 1.06 60.22 -18.34
CA MET A 452 1.61 60.67 -17.07
C MET A 452 1.04 62.03 -16.63
N SER A 453 0.87 62.98 -17.56
CA SER A 453 0.24 64.26 -17.24
C SER A 453 -1.22 64.10 -16.80
N LYS A 454 -1.92 63.13 -17.40
CA LYS A 454 -3.27 62.73 -16.97
C LYS A 454 -3.23 62.05 -15.60
N SER A 455 -2.33 61.10 -15.37
CA SER A 455 -2.16 60.43 -14.06
C SER A 455 -1.86 61.43 -12.94
N ARG A 456 -1.07 62.47 -13.21
CA ARG A 456 -0.88 63.58 -12.26
C ARG A 456 -2.16 64.35 -11.98
N SER A 457 -2.96 64.69 -13.01
CA SER A 457 -4.26 65.33 -12.77
C SER A 457 -5.23 64.44 -12.00
N LEU A 458 -5.20 63.12 -12.23
CA LEU A 458 -5.99 62.16 -11.47
C LEU A 458 -5.51 62.06 -10.02
N PHE A 459 -4.21 62.15 -9.77
CA PHE A 459 -3.67 62.24 -8.42
C PHE A 459 -4.07 63.55 -7.74
N ASP A 460 -4.02 64.69 -8.43
CA ASP A 460 -4.50 65.98 -7.89
C ASP A 460 -5.97 65.88 -7.46
N GLU A 461 -6.82 65.21 -8.24
CA GLU A 461 -8.21 64.91 -7.87
C GLU A 461 -8.30 64.00 -6.63
N LEU A 462 -7.40 63.02 -6.49
CA LEU A 462 -7.32 62.16 -5.32
C LEU A 462 -6.87 62.89 -4.04
N THR A 463 -6.26 64.08 -4.14
CA THR A 463 -5.85 64.86 -2.97
C THR A 463 -7.01 65.43 -2.17
N GLU A 464 -8.23 65.39 -2.70
CA GLU A 464 -9.48 65.69 -1.97
C GLU A 464 -9.84 64.61 -0.93
N PHE A 465 -9.17 63.45 -0.96
CA PHE A 465 -9.40 62.32 -0.07
C PHE A 465 -8.27 62.20 0.96
N ASP A 466 -8.51 61.45 2.05
CA ASP A 466 -7.49 61.16 3.05
C ASP A 466 -6.27 60.44 2.40
N PRO A 467 -5.01 60.78 2.78
CA PRO A 467 -3.82 60.14 2.22
C PRO A 467 -3.80 58.60 2.31
N ALA A 468 -4.45 58.00 3.31
CA ALA A 468 -4.57 56.54 3.42
C ALA A 468 -5.33 55.90 2.24
N VAL A 469 -6.14 56.69 1.51
CA VAL A 469 -6.85 56.25 0.31
C VAL A 469 -5.87 56.02 -0.85
N TRP A 470 -4.71 56.68 -0.84
CA TRP A 470 -3.71 56.58 -1.91
C TRP A 470 -2.88 55.31 -1.85
N ASP A 471 -2.93 54.58 -0.72
CA ASP A 471 -2.19 53.33 -0.56
C ASP A 471 -2.74 52.23 -1.46
N PHE A 472 -1.82 51.53 -2.15
CA PHE A 472 -2.13 50.25 -2.76
C PHE A 472 -2.07 49.17 -1.67
N ARG A 473 -3.18 48.45 -1.46
CA ARG A 473 -3.25 47.42 -0.42
C ARG A 473 -2.19 46.36 -0.72
N THR A 474 -1.28 46.13 0.22
CA THR A 474 -0.22 45.13 0.07
C THR A 474 -0.85 43.77 -0.25
N GLY A 475 -0.54 43.22 -1.43
CA GLY A 475 -1.09 41.95 -1.89
C GLY A 475 -2.42 42.05 -2.65
N ASP A 476 -2.78 43.22 -3.19
CA ASP A 476 -3.86 43.32 -4.18
C ASP A 476 -3.57 42.40 -5.38
N PRO A 477 -4.36 41.33 -5.59
CA PRO A 477 -4.13 40.39 -6.68
C PRO A 477 -4.28 41.01 -8.07
N SER A 478 -4.96 42.17 -8.19
CA SER A 478 -5.05 42.91 -9.45
C SER A 478 -3.75 43.63 -9.81
N TYR A 479 -2.88 43.93 -8.84
CA TYR A 479 -1.63 44.65 -9.05
C TYR A 479 -0.49 44.06 -8.19
N PRO A 480 0.05 42.88 -8.55
CA PRO A 480 1.02 42.14 -7.73
C PRO A 480 2.38 42.85 -7.58
N HIS A 481 2.63 43.88 -8.37
CA HIS A 481 3.85 44.70 -8.32
C HIS A 481 3.64 46.05 -7.62
N SER A 482 2.41 46.36 -7.18
CA SER A 482 2.09 47.59 -6.46
C SER A 482 2.72 47.57 -5.07
N ASN A 483 3.69 48.45 -4.84
CA ASN A 483 4.29 48.68 -3.53
C ASN A 483 4.29 50.18 -3.26
N GLY A 484 3.52 50.61 -2.26
CA GLY A 484 3.47 52.02 -1.84
C GLY A 484 2.18 52.73 -2.23
N THR A 485 2.31 54.00 -2.57
CA THR A 485 1.22 54.95 -2.83
C THR A 485 1.12 55.34 -4.31
N VAL A 486 0.02 55.99 -4.68
CA VAL A 486 -0.10 56.67 -5.99
C VAL A 486 1.03 57.69 -6.22
N GLU A 487 1.52 58.35 -5.16
CA GLU A 487 2.66 59.27 -5.23
C GLU A 487 3.97 58.55 -5.55
N ASP A 488 4.23 57.41 -4.90
CA ASP A 488 5.40 56.57 -5.18
C ASP A 488 5.38 56.08 -6.64
N ASN A 489 4.22 55.62 -7.15
CA ASN A 489 4.08 55.21 -8.54
C ASN A 489 4.37 56.37 -9.53
N LEU A 490 3.99 57.61 -9.20
CA LEU A 490 4.34 58.77 -10.03
C LEU A 490 5.85 59.05 -10.02
N GLU A 491 6.51 58.93 -8.87
CA GLU A 491 7.96 59.08 -8.75
C GLU A 491 8.69 57.96 -9.54
N GLU A 492 8.24 56.72 -9.43
CA GLU A 492 8.79 55.59 -10.17
C GLU A 492 8.62 55.75 -11.69
N VAL A 493 7.49 56.31 -12.15
CA VAL A 493 7.31 56.68 -13.57
C VAL A 493 8.35 57.72 -14.01
N GLU A 494 8.66 58.73 -13.18
CA GLU A 494 9.70 59.72 -13.49
C GLU A 494 11.09 59.09 -13.60
N GLN A 495 11.45 58.29 -12.60
CA GLN A 495 12.73 57.58 -12.58
C GLN A 495 12.86 56.63 -13.78
N ALA A 496 11.79 55.92 -14.14
CA ALA A 496 11.74 55.04 -15.30
C ALA A 496 11.86 55.81 -16.63
N LEU A 497 11.26 57.01 -16.73
CA LEU A 497 11.41 57.88 -17.90
C LEU A 497 12.86 58.35 -18.07
N ASP A 498 13.53 58.71 -16.97
CA ASP A 498 14.93 59.11 -16.96
C ASP A 498 15.86 57.93 -17.31
N LYS A 499 15.60 56.75 -16.72
CA LYS A 499 16.32 55.51 -17.04
C LYS A 499 16.14 55.14 -18.52
N ARG A 500 14.92 55.23 -19.05
CA ARG A 500 14.64 55.00 -20.48
C ARG A 500 15.43 55.97 -21.37
N ALA A 501 15.46 57.25 -21.01
CA ALA A 501 16.23 58.25 -21.77
C ALA A 501 17.74 57.97 -21.72
N ALA A 502 18.25 57.54 -20.57
CA ALA A 502 19.62 57.08 -20.43
C ALA A 502 19.90 55.84 -21.29
N SER A 503 19.02 54.83 -21.28
CA SER A 503 19.15 53.63 -22.11
C SER A 503 19.11 53.95 -23.61
N LEU A 504 18.21 54.82 -24.08
CA LEU A 504 18.21 55.27 -25.49
C LEU A 504 19.50 56.01 -25.87
N LYS A 505 20.03 56.83 -24.97
CA LYS A 505 21.32 57.52 -25.18
C LYS A 505 22.48 56.54 -25.24
N SER A 506 22.51 55.55 -24.36
CA SER A 506 23.48 54.45 -24.37
C SER A 506 23.36 53.60 -25.63
N ALA A 507 22.13 53.24 -26.03
CA ALA A 507 21.85 52.54 -27.29
C ALA A 507 22.38 53.33 -28.50
N SER A 508 22.15 54.64 -28.55
CA SER A 508 22.66 55.51 -29.62
C SER A 508 24.18 55.58 -29.64
N LYS A 509 24.81 55.63 -28.46
CA LYS A 509 26.27 55.64 -28.33
C LYS A 509 26.87 54.30 -28.79
N ALA A 510 26.35 53.18 -28.31
CA ALA A 510 26.77 51.83 -28.67
C ALA A 510 26.60 51.58 -30.18
N TYR A 511 25.44 51.93 -30.73
CA TYR A 511 25.14 51.77 -32.14
C TYR A 511 26.08 52.59 -33.06
N LYS A 512 26.45 53.81 -32.65
CA LYS A 512 27.43 54.65 -33.35
C LYS A 512 28.87 54.14 -33.20
N ALA A 513 29.17 53.46 -32.09
CA ALA A 513 30.45 52.82 -31.86
C ALA A 513 30.61 51.49 -32.63
N GLY A 514 29.51 50.92 -33.14
CA GLY A 514 29.51 49.63 -33.84
C GLY A 514 29.24 48.42 -32.93
N GLN A 515 28.78 48.69 -31.71
CA GLN A 515 28.39 47.73 -30.66
C GLN A 515 26.89 47.47 -30.79
N LEU A 516 26.53 46.50 -31.62
CA LEU A 516 25.14 46.32 -32.06
C LEU A 516 24.31 45.52 -31.07
N LEU A 517 24.89 44.51 -30.40
CA LEU A 517 24.17 43.79 -29.33
C LEU A 517 23.98 44.70 -28.12
N ASP A 518 25.00 45.44 -27.70
CA ASP A 518 24.87 46.42 -26.60
C ASP A 518 23.77 47.45 -26.91
N ALA A 519 23.73 47.92 -28.16
CA ALA A 519 22.67 48.80 -28.62
C ALA A 519 21.29 48.12 -28.55
N GLY A 520 21.18 46.86 -28.99
CA GLY A 520 19.95 46.07 -28.92
C GLY A 520 19.46 45.85 -27.49
N ASN A 521 20.36 45.51 -26.57
CA ASN A 521 20.08 45.31 -25.14
C ASN A 521 19.56 46.60 -24.51
N HIS A 522 20.22 47.73 -24.77
CA HIS A 522 19.75 49.03 -24.28
C HIS A 522 18.40 49.47 -24.90
N LEU A 523 18.08 49.05 -26.13
CA LEU A 523 16.73 49.25 -26.68
C LEU A 523 15.70 48.40 -25.94
N THR A 524 16.02 47.14 -25.64
CA THR A 524 15.16 46.26 -24.84
C THR A 524 14.96 46.81 -23.43
N ASP A 525 15.99 47.35 -22.79
CA ASP A 525 15.86 48.05 -21.49
C ASP A 525 14.91 49.24 -21.58
N ALA A 526 14.99 50.02 -22.65
CA ALA A 526 14.09 51.15 -22.88
C ALA A 526 12.64 50.70 -23.14
N GLU A 527 12.43 49.59 -23.87
CA GLU A 527 11.12 48.97 -24.06
C GLU A 527 10.53 48.48 -22.74
N ASN A 528 11.33 47.81 -21.90
CA ASN A 528 10.93 47.37 -20.57
C ASN A 528 10.55 48.55 -19.67
N CYS A 529 11.30 49.65 -19.72
CA CYS A 529 10.93 50.87 -19.00
C CYS A 529 9.59 51.45 -19.51
N ASN A 530 9.33 51.45 -20.83
CA ASN A 530 8.05 51.89 -21.38
C ASN A 530 6.89 51.01 -20.91
N GLN A 531 7.06 49.68 -20.88
CA GLN A 531 6.04 48.77 -20.38
C GLN A 531 5.74 49.05 -18.90
N PHE A 532 6.79 49.13 -18.08
CA PHE A 532 6.68 49.45 -16.66
C PHE A 532 5.95 50.77 -16.41
N ILE A 533 6.28 51.82 -17.17
CA ILE A 533 5.57 53.12 -17.10
C ILE A 533 4.10 52.98 -17.51
N SER A 534 3.78 52.16 -18.52
CA SER A 534 2.39 51.92 -18.92
C SER A 534 1.59 51.27 -17.81
N ASP A 535 2.16 50.23 -17.18
CA ASP A 535 1.53 49.47 -16.11
C ASP A 535 1.24 50.37 -14.90
N LEU A 536 2.23 51.17 -14.48
CA LEU A 536 2.04 52.12 -13.37
C LEU A 536 0.98 53.19 -13.67
N ASN A 537 0.91 53.70 -14.90
CA ASN A 537 -0.16 54.66 -15.27
C ASN A 537 -1.55 54.01 -15.24
N GLU A 538 -1.67 52.75 -15.67
CA GLU A 538 -2.94 52.00 -15.61
C GLU A 538 -3.37 51.74 -14.17
N GLU A 539 -2.41 51.45 -13.29
CA GLU A 539 -2.65 51.26 -11.87
C GLU A 539 -3.17 52.55 -11.20
N ILE A 540 -2.60 53.71 -11.52
CA ILE A 540 -3.09 55.01 -11.04
C ILE A 540 -4.51 55.29 -11.56
N GLU A 541 -4.75 55.06 -12.86
CA GLU A 541 -6.08 55.23 -13.47
C GLU A 541 -7.14 54.34 -12.82
N HIS A 542 -6.81 53.07 -12.56
CA HIS A 542 -7.72 52.14 -11.90
C HIS A 542 -7.98 52.52 -10.44
N LYS A 543 -6.94 52.93 -9.71
CA LYS A 543 -7.08 53.38 -8.32
C LYS A 543 -8.01 54.58 -8.22
N HIS A 544 -7.84 55.58 -9.10
CA HIS A 544 -8.74 56.72 -9.19
C HIS A 544 -10.19 56.28 -9.43
N GLN A 545 -10.44 55.44 -10.43
CA GLN A 545 -11.77 54.92 -10.73
C GLN A 545 -12.39 54.18 -9.54
N SER A 546 -11.60 53.33 -8.86
CA SER A 546 -12.06 52.56 -7.70
C SER A 546 -12.47 53.47 -6.55
N VAL A 547 -11.68 54.50 -6.23
CA VAL A 547 -11.98 55.46 -5.16
C VAL A 547 -13.28 56.21 -5.46
N TYR A 548 -13.43 56.76 -6.66
CA TYR A 548 -14.62 57.50 -7.06
C TYR A 548 -15.87 56.61 -7.17
N GLN A 549 -15.73 55.38 -7.63
CA GLN A 549 -16.83 54.43 -7.69
C GLN A 549 -17.33 54.11 -6.27
N VAL A 550 -16.42 53.79 -5.34
CA VAL A 550 -16.78 53.52 -3.94
C VAL A 550 -17.41 54.75 -3.28
N ASP A 551 -16.89 55.95 -3.52
CA ASP A 551 -17.46 57.21 -3.02
C ASP A 551 -18.92 57.41 -3.49
N GLN A 552 -19.18 57.23 -4.80
CA GLN A 552 -20.52 57.33 -5.36
C GLN A 552 -21.48 56.24 -4.86
N GLU A 553 -21.00 55.00 -4.75
CA GLU A 553 -21.79 53.88 -4.23
C GLU A 553 -22.15 54.09 -2.76
N ASN A 554 -21.21 54.58 -1.96
CA ASN A 554 -21.44 54.91 -0.56
C ASN A 554 -22.49 56.01 -0.41
N ASP A 555 -22.41 57.10 -1.18
CA ASP A 555 -23.36 58.21 -1.09
C ASP A 555 -24.80 57.75 -1.41
N ALA A 556 -24.94 56.93 -2.46
CA ALA A 556 -26.22 56.35 -2.86
C ALA A 556 -26.77 55.37 -1.81
N GLN A 557 -25.93 54.47 -1.29
CA GLN A 557 -26.34 53.46 -0.30
C GLN A 557 -26.64 54.07 1.06
N MET A 558 -25.84 55.03 1.51
CA MET A 558 -26.00 55.70 2.79
C MET A 558 -27.29 56.50 2.85
N SER A 559 -27.61 57.27 1.80
CA SER A 559 -28.88 57.98 1.69
C SER A 559 -30.09 57.04 1.80
N GLN A 560 -30.02 55.89 1.11
CA GLN A 560 -31.07 54.87 1.18
C GLN A 560 -31.18 54.26 2.58
N LEU A 561 -30.06 53.84 3.18
CA LEU A 561 -30.02 53.21 4.50
C LEU A 561 -30.45 54.17 5.61
N LEU A 562 -30.00 55.43 5.61
CA LEU A 562 -30.43 56.45 6.57
C LEU A 562 -31.94 56.67 6.51
N SER A 563 -32.52 56.76 5.31
CA SER A 563 -33.96 56.90 5.16
C SER A 563 -34.73 55.67 5.67
N GLY A 564 -34.19 54.47 5.44
CA GLY A 564 -34.76 53.21 5.91
C GLY A 564 -34.70 53.06 7.43
N LEU A 565 -33.52 53.26 8.02
CA LEU A 565 -33.27 53.23 9.45
C LEU A 565 -34.10 54.28 10.19
N LYS A 566 -34.14 55.52 9.67
CA LYS A 566 -34.99 56.57 10.23
C LYS A 566 -36.46 56.19 10.22
N HIS A 567 -36.96 55.65 9.11
CA HIS A 567 -38.35 55.19 9.04
C HIS A 567 -38.64 54.07 10.04
N GLN A 568 -37.71 53.14 10.23
CA GLN A 568 -37.83 52.07 11.23
C GLN A 568 -37.84 52.64 12.66
N LEU A 569 -36.96 53.60 12.99
CA LEU A 569 -36.90 54.24 14.30
C LEU A 569 -38.10 55.17 14.59
N GLU A 570 -38.69 55.79 13.57
CA GLU A 570 -39.91 56.61 13.72
C GLU A 570 -41.20 55.76 13.82
N THR A 571 -41.15 54.50 13.38
CA THR A 571 -42.26 53.57 13.52
C THR A 571 -42.30 53.07 14.98
N PRO A 572 -43.43 53.19 15.69
CA PRO A 572 -43.50 52.73 17.06
C PRO A 572 -43.25 51.22 17.11
N PHE A 573 -42.21 50.81 17.84
CA PHE A 573 -41.91 49.40 18.07
C PHE A 573 -43.01 48.74 18.87
N GLU A 574 -43.26 47.46 18.59
CA GLU A 574 -44.16 46.67 19.42
C GLU A 574 -43.59 46.54 20.83
N SER A 575 -44.46 46.44 21.83
CA SER A 575 -44.04 46.34 23.23
C SER A 575 -43.19 45.10 23.51
N SER A 576 -43.24 44.09 22.63
CA SER A 576 -42.50 42.83 22.65
C SER A 576 -41.09 42.91 22.05
N THR A 577 -40.69 44.01 21.41
CA THR A 577 -39.28 44.19 20.95
C THR A 577 -38.39 44.62 22.12
N ARG A 578 -37.18 44.07 22.27
CA ARG A 578 -36.28 44.43 23.38
C ARG A 578 -35.61 45.79 23.17
N GLN A 579 -35.23 46.45 24.27
CA GLN A 579 -34.52 47.73 24.22
C GLN A 579 -33.13 47.60 23.55
N CYS A 580 -32.40 46.50 23.76
CA CYS A 580 -31.08 46.30 23.14
C CYS A 580 -31.14 46.22 21.61
N THR A 581 -32.17 45.59 21.05
CA THR A 581 -32.42 45.52 19.60
C THR A 581 -32.70 46.91 19.02
N ILE A 582 -33.44 47.73 19.75
CA ILE A 582 -33.69 49.14 19.41
C ILE A 582 -32.40 49.96 19.50
N ASP A 583 -31.60 49.76 20.56
CA ASP A 583 -30.33 50.46 20.79
C ASP A 583 -29.30 50.11 19.70
N HIS A 584 -29.25 48.85 19.23
CA HIS A 584 -28.39 48.45 18.11
C HIS A 584 -28.80 49.14 16.80
N LEU A 585 -30.11 49.24 16.53
CA LEU A 585 -30.60 49.97 15.37
C LEU A 585 -30.29 51.48 15.47
N GLN A 586 -30.41 52.05 16.66
CA GLN A 586 -30.07 53.45 16.93
C GLN A 586 -28.56 53.70 16.79
N ALA A 587 -27.72 52.80 17.30
CA ALA A 587 -26.26 52.89 17.14
C ALA A 587 -25.86 52.84 15.67
N ALA A 588 -26.46 51.94 14.88
CA ALA A 588 -26.24 51.89 13.43
C ALA A 588 -26.66 53.19 12.72
N PHE A 589 -27.78 53.79 13.15
CA PHE A 589 -28.24 55.07 12.63
C PHE A 589 -27.29 56.22 13.00
N ASP A 590 -26.80 56.26 14.24
CA ASP A 590 -25.88 57.28 14.72
C ASP A 590 -24.51 57.16 14.02
N GLU A 591 -23.97 55.95 13.90
CA GLU A 591 -22.74 55.64 13.14
C GLU A 591 -22.87 56.07 11.68
N LEU A 592 -23.98 55.73 11.02
CA LEU A 592 -24.22 56.09 9.63
C LEU A 592 -24.42 57.60 9.45
N THR A 593 -25.00 58.29 10.45
CA THR A 593 -25.13 59.76 10.46
C THR A 593 -23.76 60.43 10.64
N GLU A 594 -22.87 59.86 11.46
CA GLU A 594 -21.50 60.33 11.60
C GLU A 594 -20.68 60.08 10.32
N ALA A 595 -20.89 58.94 9.66
CA ALA A 595 -20.33 58.66 8.35
C ALA A 595 -20.83 59.64 7.27
N GLU A 596 -22.11 60.01 7.27
CA GLU A 596 -22.67 61.02 6.35
C GLU A 596 -22.02 62.38 6.54
N ARG A 597 -21.79 62.80 7.79
CA ARG A 597 -21.04 64.03 8.08
C ARG A 597 -19.60 63.96 7.61
N SER A 598 -18.96 62.80 7.80
CA SER A 598 -17.56 62.56 7.40
C SER A 598 -17.41 62.51 5.88
N GLN A 599 -18.42 62.00 5.15
CA GLN A 599 -18.43 61.99 3.69
C GLN A 599 -18.46 63.40 3.09
N HIS A 600 -19.02 64.38 3.81
CA HIS A 600 -19.05 65.78 3.41
C HIS A 600 -17.90 66.62 4.04
N GLY A 601 -16.92 65.97 4.68
CA GLY A 601 -15.74 66.63 5.27
C GLY A 601 -14.68 67.03 4.24
N GLU A 602 -13.67 67.81 4.68
CA GLU A 602 -12.57 68.27 3.82
C GLU A 602 -11.63 67.14 3.35
N LEU A 603 -11.49 66.07 4.15
CA LEU A 603 -10.72 64.87 3.81
C LEU A 603 -11.60 63.65 4.11
N ARG A 604 -12.16 63.05 3.06
CA ARG A 604 -13.04 61.89 3.17
C ARG A 604 -12.30 60.60 2.84
N ASN A 605 -12.65 59.51 3.52
CA ASN A 605 -12.12 58.17 3.25
C ASN A 605 -13.25 57.23 2.79
N PRO A 606 -13.43 57.01 1.47
CA PRO A 606 -14.51 56.19 0.95
C PRO A 606 -14.44 54.73 1.41
N PHE A 607 -13.24 54.21 1.71
CA PHE A 607 -13.12 52.81 2.14
C PHE A 607 -13.58 52.62 3.59
N GLU A 608 -13.28 53.54 4.50
CA GLU A 608 -13.80 53.51 5.87
C GLU A 608 -15.32 53.72 5.89
N ILE A 609 -15.83 54.65 5.08
CA ILE A 609 -17.28 54.87 4.95
C ILE A 609 -17.97 53.61 4.41
N ALA A 610 -17.35 52.90 3.45
CA ALA A 610 -17.90 51.65 2.92
C ALA A 610 -18.02 50.57 4.00
N GLU A 611 -17.10 50.51 4.96
CA GLU A 611 -17.19 49.58 6.09
C GLU A 611 -18.36 49.93 7.02
N VAL A 612 -18.57 51.21 7.32
CA VAL A 612 -19.73 51.68 8.12
C VAL A 612 -21.05 51.41 7.39
N VAL A 613 -21.12 51.69 6.08
CA VAL A 613 -22.29 51.39 5.24
C VAL A 613 -22.59 49.88 5.23
N ALA A 614 -21.55 49.05 5.09
CA ALA A 614 -21.70 47.60 5.13
C ALA A 614 -22.17 47.10 6.51
N HIS A 615 -21.65 47.66 7.60
CA HIS A 615 -22.08 47.36 8.97
C HIS A 615 -23.55 47.73 9.19
N ALA A 616 -23.93 48.95 8.85
CA ALA A 616 -25.32 49.43 8.97
C ALA A 616 -26.28 48.59 8.10
N LYS A 617 -25.85 48.18 6.90
CA LYS A 617 -26.63 47.28 6.04
C LYS A 617 -26.81 45.90 6.67
N ALA A 618 -25.77 45.35 7.29
CA ALA A 618 -25.86 44.07 7.98
C ALA A 618 -26.87 44.14 9.13
N ILE A 619 -26.79 45.17 9.99
CA ILE A 619 -27.74 45.40 11.09
C ILE A 619 -29.17 45.57 10.56
N THR A 620 -29.37 46.40 9.53
CA THR A 620 -30.70 46.61 8.94
C THR A 620 -31.29 45.29 8.39
N SER A 621 -30.44 44.44 7.82
CA SER A 621 -30.86 43.14 7.29
C SER A 621 -31.16 42.09 8.35
N SER A 622 -30.47 42.13 9.50
CA SER A 622 -30.73 41.22 10.64
C SER A 622 -31.87 41.71 11.54
N PHE A 623 -32.19 43.01 11.53
CA PHE A 623 -33.16 43.62 12.42
C PHE A 623 -34.53 42.92 12.43
N ALA A 624 -35.09 42.58 11.26
CA ALA A 624 -36.38 41.89 11.19
C ALA A 624 -36.35 40.49 11.84
N ILE A 625 -35.20 39.81 11.77
CA ILE A 625 -34.99 38.50 12.39
C ILE A 625 -34.87 38.66 13.91
N GLU A 626 -34.14 39.69 14.36
CA GLU A 626 -33.99 40.00 15.80
C GLU A 626 -35.32 40.41 16.44
N VAL A 627 -36.15 41.21 15.74
CA VAL A 627 -37.50 41.56 16.21
C VAL A 627 -38.39 40.33 16.32
N GLN A 628 -38.39 39.44 15.32
CA GLN A 628 -39.16 38.19 15.39
C GLN A 628 -38.69 37.32 16.55
N ARG A 629 -37.38 37.23 16.76
CA ARG A 629 -36.80 36.49 17.88
C ARG A 629 -37.22 37.10 19.23
N ASP A 630 -37.23 38.42 19.36
CA ASP A 630 -37.70 39.10 20.57
C ASP A 630 -39.19 38.82 20.84
N GLN A 631 -40.02 38.76 19.78
CA GLN A 631 -41.43 38.40 19.88
C GLN A 631 -41.61 36.96 20.34
N ASP A 632 -40.88 36.01 19.77
CA ASP A 632 -40.92 34.59 20.17
C ASP A 632 -40.49 34.45 21.64
N GLU A 633 -39.41 35.12 22.06
CA GLU A 633 -38.93 35.13 23.46
C GLU A 633 -39.95 35.77 24.43
N TYR A 634 -40.67 36.81 24.00
CA TYR A 634 -41.77 37.39 24.79
C TYR A 634 -42.96 36.42 24.92
N GLU A 635 -43.35 35.73 23.84
CA GLU A 635 -44.41 34.73 23.88
C GLU A 635 -44.07 33.58 24.84
N ASP A 636 -42.83 33.07 24.77
CA ASP A 636 -42.32 32.04 25.66
C ASP A 636 -42.39 32.50 27.14
N ALA A 637 -41.92 33.71 27.46
CA ALA A 637 -41.98 34.25 28.81
C ALA A 637 -43.42 34.39 29.35
N VAL A 638 -44.38 34.78 28.49
CA VAL A 638 -45.81 34.85 28.83
C VAL A 638 -46.37 33.45 29.11
N GLU A 639 -46.03 32.46 28.28
CA GLU A 639 -46.44 31.07 28.51
C GLU A 639 -45.85 30.51 29.81
N SER A 640 -44.57 30.76 30.08
CA SER A 640 -43.90 30.43 31.35
C SER A 640 -44.60 31.07 32.54
N ALA A 641 -44.98 32.35 32.45
CA ALA A 641 -45.68 33.05 33.54
C ALA A 641 -47.03 32.38 33.83
N GLN A 642 -47.75 31.98 32.79
CA GLN A 642 -49.01 31.26 32.93
C GLN A 642 -48.81 29.86 33.54
N ARG A 643 -47.75 29.15 33.17
CA ARG A 643 -47.39 27.84 33.76
C ARG A 643 -47.05 27.98 35.25
N ALA A 644 -46.24 28.97 35.63
CA ALA A 644 -45.90 29.30 37.01
C ALA A 644 -47.16 29.65 37.83
N ALA A 645 -48.04 30.50 37.29
CA ALA A 645 -49.30 30.89 37.93
C ALA A 645 -50.20 29.67 38.21
N ASN A 646 -50.37 28.80 37.21
CA ASN A 646 -51.15 27.56 37.35
C ASN A 646 -50.56 26.64 38.45
N LYS A 647 -49.22 26.59 38.55
CA LYS A 647 -48.54 25.77 39.56
C LYS A 647 -48.69 26.31 40.97
N LEU A 648 -48.54 27.63 41.14
CA LEU A 648 -48.77 28.31 42.42
C LEU A 648 -50.24 28.19 42.86
N SER A 649 -51.20 28.28 41.95
CA SER A 649 -52.61 28.03 42.26
C SER A 649 -52.84 26.60 42.77
N GLN A 650 -52.24 25.59 42.14
CA GLN A 650 -52.30 24.21 42.64
C GLN A 650 -51.65 24.04 44.03
N LEU A 651 -50.57 24.77 44.30
CA LEU A 651 -49.89 24.79 45.59
C LEU A 651 -50.78 25.42 46.67
N SER A 652 -51.39 26.58 46.38
CA SER A 652 -52.36 27.24 47.27
C SER A 652 -53.54 26.34 47.58
N ASP A 653 -54.16 25.75 46.56
CA ASP A 653 -55.30 24.83 46.73
C ASP A 653 -54.95 23.64 47.65
N LEU A 654 -53.73 23.12 47.55
CA LEU A 654 -53.28 22.00 48.38
C LEU A 654 -52.98 22.46 49.81
N LEU A 655 -52.36 23.62 49.99
CA LEU A 655 -52.13 24.25 51.29
C LEU A 655 -53.46 24.50 52.02
N ASP A 656 -54.45 25.09 51.33
CA ASP A 656 -55.78 25.36 51.90
C ASP A 656 -56.51 24.08 52.31
N ARG A 657 -56.46 23.03 51.48
CA ARG A 657 -57.06 21.73 51.82
C ARG A 657 -56.43 21.14 53.07
N MET A 658 -55.11 21.17 53.19
CA MET A 658 -54.43 20.62 54.36
C MET A 658 -54.58 21.49 55.60
N ALA A 659 -54.66 22.81 55.45
CA ALA A 659 -55.03 23.71 56.54
C ALA A 659 -56.44 23.38 57.07
N GLY A 660 -57.37 22.96 56.20
CA GLY A 660 -58.69 22.45 56.58
C GLY A 660 -58.66 21.07 57.27
N ASP A 661 -57.70 20.21 56.93
CA ASP A 661 -57.51 18.87 57.51
C ASP A 661 -56.69 18.86 58.81
N ARG A 662 -56.33 20.04 59.36
CA ARG A 662 -55.54 20.23 60.59
C ARG A 662 -56.06 19.50 61.83
N ASP A 663 -57.37 19.24 61.87
CA ASP A 663 -57.97 18.47 62.97
C ASP A 663 -57.48 17.00 63.00
N ASN A 664 -56.93 16.50 61.87
CA ASN A 664 -56.46 15.12 61.74
C ASN A 664 -54.95 15.00 61.47
N LEU A 665 -54.31 15.98 60.83
CA LEU A 665 -52.89 15.97 60.49
C LEU A 665 -52.19 17.18 61.14
N PRO A 666 -51.29 16.96 62.11
CA PRO A 666 -50.49 18.04 62.70
C PRO A 666 -49.59 18.70 61.67
N ASP A 667 -49.33 20.00 61.85
CA ASP A 667 -48.45 20.77 60.95
C ASP A 667 -47.04 20.15 60.95
N ALA A 668 -46.59 19.72 59.77
CA ALA A 668 -45.29 19.10 59.56
C ALA A 668 -44.35 20.03 58.75
N ASP A 669 -43.08 19.65 58.67
CA ASP A 669 -42.01 20.52 58.19
C ASP A 669 -42.16 20.94 56.72
N ALA A 670 -42.72 20.11 55.83
CA ALA A 670 -42.96 20.54 54.44
C ALA A 670 -44.16 21.47 54.32
N PHE A 671 -45.22 21.28 55.12
CA PHE A 671 -46.34 22.23 55.21
C PHE A 671 -45.86 23.63 55.61
N GLU A 672 -45.11 23.75 56.71
CA GLU A 672 -44.65 25.05 57.21
C GLU A 672 -43.69 25.73 56.20
N ARG A 673 -42.81 24.95 55.56
CA ARG A 673 -41.92 25.47 54.51
C ARG A 673 -42.69 25.96 53.29
N ALA A 674 -43.68 25.20 52.83
CA ALA A 674 -44.51 25.57 51.69
C ALA A 674 -45.36 26.81 51.98
N ASP A 675 -46.02 26.89 53.14
CA ASP A 675 -46.80 28.06 53.57
C ASP A 675 -45.93 29.33 53.64
N LYS A 676 -44.72 29.21 54.21
CA LYS A 676 -43.78 30.33 54.32
C LYS A 676 -43.23 30.80 52.97
N ARG A 677 -43.04 29.88 52.00
CA ARG A 677 -42.46 30.20 50.68
C ARG A 677 -43.46 30.57 49.62
N TYR A 678 -44.72 30.16 49.76
CA TYR A 678 -45.76 30.45 48.80
C TYR A 678 -45.96 31.95 48.56
N ARG A 679 -46.09 32.77 49.62
CA ARG A 679 -46.32 34.21 49.48
C ARG A 679 -45.17 34.97 48.79
N PRO A 680 -43.89 34.72 49.12
CA PRO A 680 -42.77 35.26 48.33
C PRO A 680 -42.86 34.90 46.85
N LEU A 681 -43.05 33.61 46.52
CA LEU A 681 -43.12 33.16 45.12
C LEU A 681 -44.29 33.79 44.35
N GLU A 682 -45.44 33.97 45.01
CA GLU A 682 -46.59 34.68 44.43
C GLU A 682 -46.28 36.16 44.20
N SER A 683 -45.62 36.81 45.15
CA SER A 683 -45.17 38.20 45.00
C SER A 683 -44.17 38.36 43.87
N ASP A 684 -43.21 37.44 43.75
CA ASP A 684 -42.18 37.45 42.71
C ASP A 684 -42.81 37.22 41.33
N LEU A 685 -43.77 36.27 41.22
CA LEU A 685 -44.50 36.07 39.97
C LEU A 685 -45.31 37.29 39.56
N ASN A 686 -46.00 37.94 40.51
CA ASN A 686 -46.72 39.19 40.23
C ASN A 686 -45.76 40.29 39.76
N HIS A 687 -44.56 40.37 40.34
CA HIS A 687 -43.53 41.30 39.89
C HIS A 687 -43.08 41.00 38.45
N CYS A 688 -42.82 39.74 38.11
CA CYS A 688 -42.49 39.33 36.74
C CYS A 688 -43.64 39.62 35.77
N GLN A 689 -44.90 39.42 36.15
CA GLN A 689 -46.06 39.75 35.33
C GLN A 689 -46.23 41.27 35.11
N GLU A 690 -45.97 42.09 36.14
CA GLU A 690 -45.92 43.54 36.00
C GLU A 690 -44.76 43.99 35.11
N ALA A 691 -43.62 43.31 35.16
CA ALA A 691 -42.47 43.57 34.30
C ALA A 691 -42.73 43.17 32.84
N LEU A 692 -43.37 42.02 32.59
CA LEU A 692 -43.82 41.59 31.26
C LEU A 692 -44.80 42.59 30.62
N ALA A 693 -45.60 43.28 31.43
CA ALA A 693 -46.51 44.33 30.95
C ALA A 693 -45.80 45.65 30.58
N ARG A 694 -44.52 45.84 30.96
CA ARG A 694 -43.72 47.00 30.57
C ARG A 694 -43.04 46.71 29.23
N ALA A 695 -43.19 47.62 28.29
CA ALA A 695 -42.55 47.51 26.98
C ALA A 695 -41.01 47.46 27.09
N HIS A 696 -40.39 46.70 26.18
CA HIS A 696 -38.94 46.68 25.94
C HIS A 696 -38.06 46.16 27.08
N THR A 697 -38.61 45.31 27.95
CA THR A 697 -37.83 44.66 29.01
C THR A 697 -36.99 43.51 28.46
N ASP A 698 -36.04 43.00 29.23
CA ASP A 698 -35.30 41.78 28.88
C ASP A 698 -36.17 40.55 29.14
N TRP A 699 -36.75 39.98 28.07
CA TRP A 699 -37.65 38.83 28.16
C TRP A 699 -36.94 37.57 28.60
N PHE A 700 -35.65 37.41 28.25
CA PHE A 700 -34.88 36.23 28.60
C PHE A 700 -34.63 36.17 30.11
N GLU A 701 -34.22 37.30 30.72
CA GLU A 701 -34.03 37.37 32.16
C GLU A 701 -35.35 37.15 32.92
N LEU A 702 -36.47 37.64 32.38
CA LEU A 702 -37.79 37.41 32.97
C LEU A 702 -38.24 35.95 32.86
N ASP A 703 -38.05 35.30 31.71
CA ASP A 703 -38.37 33.88 31.52
C ASP A 703 -37.59 33.00 32.49
N ASP A 704 -36.27 33.22 32.62
CA ASP A 704 -35.41 32.51 33.57
C ASP A 704 -35.92 32.65 35.02
N GLN A 705 -36.27 33.87 35.45
CA GLN A 705 -36.83 34.11 36.80
C GLN A 705 -38.18 33.41 37.00
N ILE A 706 -39.03 33.38 35.97
CA ILE A 706 -40.33 32.72 36.01
C ILE A 706 -40.18 31.20 36.10
N ASP A 707 -39.24 30.63 35.35
CA ASP A 707 -38.95 29.20 35.38
C ASP A 707 -38.37 28.79 36.75
N GLU A 708 -37.54 29.61 37.38
CA GLU A 708 -37.10 29.39 38.76
C GLU A 708 -38.29 29.33 39.74
N ILE A 709 -39.25 30.25 39.60
CA ILE A 709 -40.48 30.27 40.42
C ILE A 709 -41.30 29.00 40.16
N PHE A 710 -41.48 28.61 38.90
CA PHE A 710 -42.20 27.39 38.52
C PHE A 710 -41.56 26.14 39.14
N ASP A 711 -40.23 26.04 39.09
CA ASP A 711 -39.47 24.92 39.64
C ASP A 711 -39.55 24.85 41.17
N GLU A 712 -39.42 25.98 41.86
CA GLU A 712 -39.56 26.03 43.31
C GLU A 712 -41.00 25.68 43.74
N ALA A 713 -42.01 26.24 43.06
CA ALA A 713 -43.41 25.90 43.30
C ALA A 713 -43.68 24.40 43.05
N SER A 714 -43.07 23.82 42.01
CA SER A 714 -43.17 22.39 41.70
C SER A 714 -42.55 21.51 42.78
N LYS A 715 -41.37 21.86 43.28
CA LYS A 715 -40.68 21.14 44.36
C LYS A 715 -41.49 21.18 45.65
N LEU A 716 -42.01 22.36 46.02
CA LEU A 716 -42.85 22.52 47.20
C LEU A 716 -44.15 21.71 47.05
N LEU A 717 -44.83 21.80 45.92
CA LEU A 717 -46.06 21.05 45.66
C LEU A 717 -45.84 19.53 45.74
N HIS A 718 -44.71 19.03 45.22
CA HIS A 718 -44.39 17.61 45.30
C HIS A 718 -44.12 17.15 46.73
N ALA A 719 -43.25 17.86 47.47
CA ALA A 719 -42.97 17.56 48.87
C ALA A 719 -44.23 17.60 49.72
N LEU A 720 -45.13 18.55 49.43
CA LEU A 720 -46.39 18.72 50.13
C LEU A 720 -47.37 17.56 49.85
N ARG A 721 -47.42 17.04 48.62
CA ARG A 721 -48.20 15.84 48.27
C ARG A 721 -47.67 14.59 48.96
N GLU A 722 -46.36 14.40 48.97
CA GLU A 722 -45.72 13.27 49.63
C GLU A 722 -45.97 13.30 51.13
N GLU A 723 -45.85 14.47 51.76
CA GLU A 723 -46.12 14.65 53.18
C GLU A 723 -47.58 14.34 53.52
N LYS A 724 -48.53 14.81 52.69
CA LYS A 724 -49.94 14.45 52.83
C LYS A 724 -50.17 12.94 52.77
N GLU A 725 -49.60 12.27 51.76
CA GLU A 725 -49.74 10.82 51.59
C GLU A 725 -49.12 10.05 52.78
N GLN A 726 -47.96 10.47 53.26
CA GLN A 726 -47.31 9.90 54.45
C GLN A 726 -48.16 10.09 55.70
N GLY A 727 -48.75 11.28 55.87
CA GLY A 727 -49.66 11.58 56.96
C GLY A 727 -50.90 10.69 56.95
N GLU A 728 -51.56 10.57 55.80
CA GLU A 728 -52.73 9.69 55.61
C GLU A 728 -52.37 8.21 55.89
N ALA A 729 -51.21 7.76 55.42
CA ALA A 729 -50.69 6.42 55.68
C ALA A 729 -50.39 6.18 57.17
N ALA A 730 -49.77 7.14 57.85
CA ALA A 730 -49.48 7.07 59.28
C ALA A 730 -50.77 7.02 60.11
N LEU A 731 -51.77 7.85 59.79
CA LEU A 731 -53.10 7.80 60.41
C LEU A 731 -53.78 6.45 60.22
N ALA A 732 -53.76 5.92 59.00
CA ALA A 732 -54.31 4.60 58.70
C ALA A 732 -53.59 3.50 59.50
N ALA A 733 -52.25 3.54 59.57
CA ALA A 733 -51.44 2.60 60.34
C ALA A 733 -51.72 2.68 61.85
N ILE A 734 -51.81 3.88 62.41
CA ILE A 734 -52.14 4.11 63.83
C ILE A 734 -53.55 3.60 64.13
N SER A 735 -54.54 3.85 63.27
CA SER A 735 -55.90 3.34 63.46
C SER A 735 -55.93 1.80 63.47
N LYS A 736 -55.18 1.16 62.58
CA LYS A 736 -55.00 -0.30 62.50
C LYS A 736 -54.25 -0.85 63.72
N ALA A 737 -53.22 -0.17 64.19
CA ALA A 737 -52.50 -0.53 65.41
C ALA A 737 -53.39 -0.40 66.67
N ARG A 738 -54.17 0.68 66.78
CA ARG A 738 -55.15 0.91 67.86
C ARG A 738 -56.16 -0.22 67.95
N THR A 739 -56.75 -0.64 66.83
CA THR A 739 -57.69 -1.76 66.80
C THR A 739 -57.03 -3.06 67.25
N MET A 740 -55.82 -3.36 66.77
CA MET A 740 -55.10 -4.57 67.16
C MET A 740 -54.67 -4.59 68.64
N VAL A 741 -54.16 -3.47 69.17
CA VAL A 741 -53.80 -3.33 70.60
C VAL A 741 -55.04 -3.51 71.49
N ARG A 742 -56.21 -2.97 71.09
CA ARG A 742 -57.48 -3.21 71.80
C ARG A 742 -57.89 -4.68 71.75
N SER A 743 -57.80 -5.31 70.58
CA SER A 743 -58.08 -6.73 70.40
C SER A 743 -57.17 -7.60 71.27
N ALA A 744 -55.87 -7.30 71.33
CA ALA A 744 -54.90 -7.99 72.17
C ALA A 744 -55.21 -7.86 73.67
N LYS A 745 -55.56 -6.64 74.12
CA LYS A 745 -55.96 -6.39 75.51
C LYS A 745 -57.21 -7.17 75.92
N ASN A 746 -58.18 -7.30 75.01
CA ASN A 746 -59.44 -7.96 75.27
C ASN A 746 -59.43 -9.45 74.92
N TRP A 747 -58.27 -10.00 74.54
CA TRP A 747 -58.15 -11.40 74.16
C TRP A 747 -58.24 -12.30 75.40
N SER A 748 -59.18 -13.26 75.37
CA SER A 748 -59.34 -14.28 76.41
C SER A 748 -59.42 -15.66 75.77
N GLY A 749 -58.49 -16.55 76.14
CA GLY A 749 -58.50 -17.97 75.77
C GLY A 749 -59.53 -18.77 76.56
N THR A 750 -59.90 -19.94 76.05
CA THR A 750 -60.97 -20.79 76.64
C THR A 750 -60.49 -21.47 77.93
N TYR A 751 -59.17 -21.65 78.11
CA TYR A 751 -58.60 -22.45 79.20
C TYR A 751 -57.68 -21.67 80.16
N VAL A 752 -57.94 -20.35 80.32
CA VAL A 752 -57.40 -19.40 81.33
C VAL A 752 -56.16 -18.57 80.89
N SER A 753 -55.65 -18.70 79.66
CA SER A 753 -54.67 -17.72 79.17
C SER A 753 -55.39 -16.41 78.81
N SER A 754 -55.02 -15.33 79.49
CA SER A 754 -55.29 -13.96 79.05
C SER A 754 -53.94 -13.34 78.69
N VAL A 755 -53.91 -12.49 77.66
CA VAL A 755 -52.69 -11.74 77.33
C VAL A 755 -52.40 -10.79 78.49
N SER A 756 -51.52 -11.19 79.40
CA SER A 756 -51.13 -10.35 80.53
C SER A 756 -50.06 -9.34 80.08
N GLY A 757 -50.29 -8.06 80.37
CA GLY A 757 -49.39 -6.95 80.00
C GLY A 757 -49.93 -6.04 78.90
N SER A 758 -49.37 -4.82 78.82
CA SER A 758 -49.77 -3.80 77.86
C SER A 758 -48.94 -3.88 76.57
N HIS A 759 -49.08 -4.98 75.82
CA HIS A 759 -48.34 -5.21 74.57
C HIS A 759 -48.75 -4.21 73.48
N GLY A 760 -47.76 -3.63 72.80
CA GLY A 760 -47.95 -2.58 71.79
C GLY A 760 -48.38 -1.19 72.30
N LYS A 761 -48.90 -1.04 73.53
CA LYS A 761 -49.39 0.26 74.05
C LYS A 761 -48.29 1.34 74.16
N PRO A 762 -47.05 1.05 74.60
CA PRO A 762 -45.98 2.05 74.64
C PRO A 762 -45.58 2.53 73.24
N ALA A 763 -45.43 1.60 72.28
CA ALA A 763 -45.13 1.92 70.89
C ALA A 763 -46.27 2.73 70.25
N LEU A 764 -47.53 2.38 70.53
CA LEU A 764 -48.67 3.15 70.04
C LEU A 764 -48.69 4.58 70.59
N ARG A 765 -48.34 4.79 71.87
CA ARG A 765 -48.19 6.14 72.43
C ARG A 765 -47.05 6.91 71.75
N ARG A 766 -45.93 6.25 71.41
CA ARG A 766 -44.85 6.89 70.66
C ARG A 766 -45.27 7.22 69.24
N ALA A 767 -46.09 6.37 68.61
CA ALA A 767 -46.68 6.65 67.30
C ALA A 767 -47.62 7.86 67.35
N ASP A 768 -48.51 7.93 68.36
CA ASP A 768 -49.39 9.08 68.59
C ASP A 768 -48.56 10.36 68.84
N SER A 769 -47.51 10.29 69.68
CA SER A 769 -46.62 11.44 69.93
C SER A 769 -45.77 11.84 68.73
N ALA A 770 -45.35 10.88 67.88
CA ALA A 770 -44.63 11.18 66.65
C ALA A 770 -45.56 11.83 65.61
N LEU A 771 -46.81 11.38 65.53
CA LEU A 771 -47.85 12.01 64.71
C LEU A 771 -48.10 13.45 65.19
N GLU A 772 -48.31 13.66 66.49
CA GLU A 772 -48.47 14.99 67.11
C GLU A 772 -47.28 15.92 66.85
N ALA A 773 -46.08 15.36 66.69
CA ALA A 773 -44.86 16.10 66.37
C ALA A 773 -44.63 16.31 64.86
N GLY A 774 -45.54 15.85 63.98
CA GLY A 774 -45.40 15.97 62.52
C GLY A 774 -44.44 14.97 61.87
N ASP A 775 -43.90 14.01 62.63
CA ASP A 775 -42.96 12.98 62.11
C ASP A 775 -43.74 11.74 61.63
N PHE A 776 -44.34 11.85 60.44
CA PHE A 776 -45.24 10.83 59.89
C PHE A 776 -44.54 9.48 59.63
N VAL A 777 -43.28 9.50 59.20
CA VAL A 777 -42.51 8.27 58.95
C VAL A 777 -42.30 7.51 60.26
N LYS A 778 -41.82 8.20 61.31
CA LYS A 778 -41.64 7.58 62.62
C LYS A 778 -42.96 7.16 63.26
N ALA A 779 -44.03 7.94 63.05
CA ALA A 779 -45.37 7.59 63.48
C ALA A 779 -45.84 6.28 62.85
N LEU A 780 -45.60 6.09 61.55
CA LEU A 780 -45.89 4.86 60.82
C LEU A 780 -45.07 3.67 61.35
N GLU A 781 -43.75 3.84 61.52
CA GLU A 781 -42.87 2.78 62.05
C GLU A 781 -43.26 2.32 63.46
N GLU A 782 -43.53 3.26 64.37
CA GLU A 782 -43.96 2.95 65.73
C GLU A 782 -45.37 2.36 65.77
N ALA A 783 -46.26 2.77 64.84
CA ALA A 783 -47.58 2.16 64.69
C ALA A 783 -47.48 0.70 64.21
N GLU A 784 -46.61 0.41 63.24
CA GLU A 784 -46.34 -0.96 62.82
C GLU A 784 -45.72 -1.80 63.94
N SER A 785 -44.77 -1.23 64.69
CA SER A 785 -44.17 -1.88 65.86
C SER A 785 -45.22 -2.21 66.92
N ALA A 786 -46.14 -1.27 67.19
CA ALA A 786 -47.27 -1.48 68.07
C ALA A 786 -48.20 -2.60 67.58
N TYR A 787 -48.50 -2.62 66.28
CA TYR A 787 -49.31 -3.66 65.64
C TYR A 787 -48.63 -5.04 65.76
N LYS A 788 -47.34 -5.15 65.39
CA LYS A 788 -46.56 -6.39 65.45
C LYS A 788 -46.45 -6.92 66.89
N SER A 789 -46.17 -6.05 67.86
CA SER A 789 -46.12 -6.41 69.29
C SER A 789 -47.47 -6.94 69.80
N ALA A 790 -48.58 -6.24 69.50
CA ALA A 790 -49.91 -6.69 69.88
C ALA A 790 -50.32 -8.00 69.17
N SER A 791 -49.98 -8.14 67.88
CA SER A 791 -50.27 -9.35 67.10
C SER A 791 -49.48 -10.56 67.57
N SER A 792 -48.19 -10.39 67.87
CA SER A 792 -47.37 -11.47 68.44
C SER A 792 -47.89 -11.89 69.81
N ALA A 793 -48.32 -10.96 70.66
CA ALA A 793 -48.88 -11.29 71.97
C ALA A 793 -50.17 -12.12 71.85
N VAL A 794 -51.07 -11.77 70.93
CA VAL A 794 -52.27 -12.57 70.62
C VAL A 794 -51.87 -13.95 70.09
N SER A 795 -50.93 -14.03 69.16
CA SER A 795 -50.49 -15.29 68.57
C SER A 795 -49.83 -16.21 69.60
N SER A 796 -48.98 -15.68 70.48
CA SER A 796 -48.38 -16.44 71.58
C SER A 796 -49.46 -16.96 72.54
N ALA A 797 -50.42 -16.12 72.93
CA ALA A 797 -51.49 -16.53 73.83
C ALA A 797 -52.43 -17.57 73.20
N GLN A 798 -52.71 -17.46 71.89
CA GLN A 798 -53.39 -18.50 71.10
C GLN A 798 -52.61 -19.81 71.10
N SER A 799 -51.30 -19.75 70.89
CA SER A 799 -50.44 -20.93 70.87
C SER A 799 -50.37 -21.64 72.23
N GLU A 800 -50.44 -20.88 73.33
CA GLU A 800 -50.51 -21.43 74.69
C GLU A 800 -51.87 -22.08 74.98
N ASP A 801 -52.99 -21.46 74.59
CA ASP A 801 -54.35 -22.04 74.74
C ASP A 801 -54.46 -23.34 73.92
N ASP A 802 -53.89 -23.36 72.71
CA ASP A 802 -53.81 -24.56 71.86
C ASP A 802 -52.86 -25.64 72.44
N ALA A 803 -51.73 -25.25 73.02
CA ALA A 803 -50.81 -26.17 73.68
C ALA A 803 -51.47 -26.81 74.91
N GLU A 804 -52.21 -26.04 75.71
CA GLU A 804 -52.92 -26.54 76.88
C GLU A 804 -54.12 -27.41 76.48
N ARG A 805 -54.82 -27.05 75.40
CA ARG A 805 -55.83 -27.91 74.76
C ARG A 805 -55.23 -29.26 74.35
N ARG A 806 -54.07 -29.26 73.69
CA ARG A 806 -53.35 -30.49 73.32
C ARG A 806 -52.85 -31.25 74.55
N ARG A 807 -52.42 -30.59 75.62
CA ARG A 807 -51.96 -31.24 76.86
C ARG A 807 -53.10 -31.95 77.58
N ARG A 808 -54.28 -31.32 77.65
CA ARG A 808 -55.50 -31.96 78.20
C ARG A 808 -56.04 -33.05 77.30
N GLN A 809 -55.96 -32.88 75.97
CA GLN A 809 -56.36 -33.91 75.01
C GLN A 809 -55.42 -35.12 75.08
N ARG A 810 -54.10 -34.92 75.21
CA ARG A 810 -53.12 -35.99 75.44
C ARG A 810 -53.33 -36.68 76.79
N LYS A 811 -53.69 -35.95 77.86
CA LYS A 811 -54.06 -36.55 79.16
C LYS A 811 -55.28 -37.47 79.03
N ARG A 812 -56.30 -37.06 78.26
CA ARG A 812 -57.48 -37.88 77.95
C ARG A 812 -57.13 -39.10 77.09
N GLU A 813 -56.25 -38.94 76.10
CA GLU A 813 -55.80 -40.04 75.22
C GLU A 813 -54.86 -41.04 75.93
N GLU A 814 -54.05 -40.61 76.92
CA GLU A 814 -53.23 -41.50 77.77
C GLU A 814 -54.09 -42.28 78.79
N GLU A 815 -55.10 -41.65 79.40
CA GLU A 815 -56.10 -42.34 80.23
C GLU A 815 -56.91 -43.36 79.39
N GLU A 816 -57.19 -43.07 78.12
CA GLU A 816 -57.85 -44.00 77.20
C GLU A 816 -56.92 -45.12 76.69
N ARG A 817 -55.62 -44.86 76.49
CA ARG A 817 -54.61 -45.87 76.14
C ARG A 817 -54.30 -46.84 77.27
N GLN A 818 -54.27 -46.39 78.53
CA GLN A 818 -54.14 -47.30 79.69
C GLN A 818 -55.37 -48.21 79.86
N ARG A 819 -56.57 -47.74 79.48
CA ARG A 819 -57.80 -48.56 79.43
C ARG A 819 -57.81 -49.57 78.28
N ARG A 820 -57.19 -49.25 77.13
CA ARG A 820 -57.11 -50.15 75.96
C ARG A 820 -56.00 -51.20 76.04
N GLN A 821 -54.97 -51.02 76.89
CA GLN A 821 -53.91 -52.02 77.09
C GLN A 821 -54.30 -53.18 78.02
N GLN A 822 -55.37 -53.08 78.83
CA GLN A 822 -55.86 -54.19 79.68
C GLN A 822 -56.87 -55.14 79.00
N LEU A 823 -57.31 -54.87 77.76
CA LEU A 823 -58.41 -55.61 77.12
C LEU A 823 -58.04 -56.30 75.78
N SER A 824 -56.77 -56.40 75.42
CA SER A 824 -56.33 -57.12 74.20
C SER A 824 -55.18 -58.09 74.46
N TYR A 825 -55.40 -59.03 75.39
CA TYR A 825 -54.82 -60.37 75.33
C TYR A 825 -55.88 -61.25 74.65
N SER A 826 -55.54 -61.80 73.48
CA SER A 826 -56.31 -62.76 72.66
C SER A 826 -56.91 -62.19 71.37
N SER A 827 -56.37 -62.73 70.28
CA SER A 827 -57.00 -63.02 69.00
C SER A 827 -57.29 -61.81 68.08
N SER A 828 -56.67 -61.55 66.92
CA SER A 828 -55.91 -62.27 65.87
C SER A 828 -56.67 -62.26 64.54
N TYR A 829 -55.89 -62.15 63.46
CA TYR A 829 -56.11 -62.60 62.07
C TYR A 829 -56.59 -61.60 60.98
N TYR A 830 -55.64 -61.32 60.07
CA TYR A 830 -55.72 -61.21 58.58
C TYR A 830 -56.56 -60.05 57.98
N SER A 831 -56.16 -59.30 56.95
CA SER A 831 -55.43 -59.61 55.69
C SER A 831 -54.99 -58.26 55.05
N SER A 832 -53.75 -58.08 54.57
CA SER A 832 -53.31 -58.03 53.14
C SER A 832 -53.85 -56.81 52.33
N SER A 833 -53.17 -56.09 51.42
CA SER A 833 -51.88 -56.19 50.73
C SER A 833 -51.62 -54.89 49.90
N SER A 834 -50.35 -54.63 49.58
CA SER A 834 -49.84 -54.16 48.26
C SER A 834 -49.77 -52.68 47.87
N SER A 835 -48.49 -52.23 47.73
CA SER A 835 -47.89 -51.56 46.54
C SER A 835 -48.28 -50.10 46.26
N SER A 836 -47.45 -49.13 45.86
CA SER A 836 -46.21 -49.11 45.04
C SER A 836 -45.48 -47.76 45.29
N ARG A 837 -44.13 -47.73 45.35
CA ARG A 837 -43.18 -47.23 44.32
C ARG A 837 -43.21 -45.72 44.06
N SER A 838 -42.11 -45.02 44.40
CA SER A 838 -41.04 -44.50 43.50
C SER A 838 -41.26 -42.98 43.26
N SER A 839 -40.33 -42.09 42.94
CA SER A 839 -39.03 -42.08 42.24
C SER A 839 -38.46 -40.65 42.44
N SER A 840 -37.17 -40.42 42.78
CA SER A 840 -36.00 -40.22 41.90
C SER A 840 -35.69 -38.78 41.43
N SER A 841 -34.38 -38.44 41.46
CA SER A 841 -33.58 -37.57 40.56
C SER A 841 -33.87 -36.05 40.50
N GLY A 842 -32.93 -35.12 40.25
CA GLY A 842 -31.51 -35.20 39.89
C GLY A 842 -31.08 -33.95 39.07
N PHE A 843 -29.81 -33.53 39.23
CA PHE A 843 -28.84 -33.05 38.22
C PHE A 843 -29.11 -31.92 37.17
N GLY A 844 -28.11 -31.04 37.02
CA GLY A 844 -27.58 -30.47 35.74
C GLY A 844 -28.10 -29.08 35.34
N SER A 845 -27.31 -28.06 34.93
CA SER A 845 -26.15 -27.94 34.01
C SER A 845 -26.52 -27.46 32.59
N PHE A 846 -25.90 -26.34 32.19
CA PHE A 846 -25.44 -25.89 30.85
C PHE A 846 -26.42 -25.59 29.69
N SER A 847 -26.29 -24.33 29.20
CA SER A 847 -25.89 -23.90 27.84
C SER A 847 -26.73 -24.16 26.58
N SER A 848 -26.65 -23.15 25.70
CA SER A 848 -27.00 -23.08 24.26
C SER A 848 -28.49 -23.05 23.94
N GLY A 849 -29.01 -22.25 23.02
CA GLY A 849 -28.43 -21.43 21.97
C GLY A 849 -29.48 -21.38 20.84
N GLY A 850 -29.73 -20.22 20.24
CA GLY A 850 -30.47 -20.14 18.98
C GLY A 850 -31.43 -18.97 18.84
N GLY A 851 -31.05 -18.03 17.98
CA GLY A 851 -31.91 -17.63 16.87
C GLY A 851 -32.70 -16.31 16.99
N GLY A 852 -32.18 -15.28 16.32
CA GLY A 852 -32.92 -14.57 15.27
C GLY A 852 -33.80 -13.40 15.70
N GLY A 853 -33.58 -12.25 15.05
CA GLY A 853 -34.52 -11.13 15.00
C GLY A 853 -33.83 -9.80 14.90
N GLY A 854 -33.58 -9.34 13.68
CA GLY A 854 -32.91 -8.08 13.40
C GLY A 854 -33.72 -6.85 13.74
N PHE A 855 -33.00 -5.73 13.91
CA PHE A 855 -33.48 -4.39 13.64
C PHE A 855 -32.30 -3.57 13.11
N GLY A 856 -32.53 -2.87 12.01
CA GLY A 856 -31.58 -1.96 11.39
C GLY A 856 -31.55 -0.59 12.07
N GLY A 857 -30.73 0.30 11.51
CA GLY A 857 -30.65 1.71 11.87
C GLY A 857 -29.24 2.06 12.32
N GLY A 858 -28.41 2.51 11.39
CA GLY A 858 -27.05 2.93 11.66
C GLY A 858 -26.97 4.29 12.33
N PHE A 859 -25.77 4.62 12.81
CA PHE A 859 -25.18 5.94 12.64
C PHE A 859 -23.66 5.79 12.52
N SER A 860 -23.15 6.43 11.48
CA SER A 860 -21.75 6.67 11.16
C SER A 860 -21.20 7.83 11.98
N SER A 861 -20.07 7.63 12.63
CA SER A 861 -18.95 8.57 12.85
C SER A 861 -17.89 7.78 13.64
N GLY A 862 -16.58 7.89 13.46
CA GLY A 862 -15.71 8.69 12.60
C GLY A 862 -14.26 8.31 12.97
N GLY A 863 -13.32 8.57 12.06
CA GLY A 863 -11.88 8.33 12.22
C GLY A 863 -11.39 7.25 11.26
N GLY A 864 -10.46 7.47 10.34
CA GLY A 864 -9.60 8.60 10.01
C GLY A 864 -8.45 8.02 9.16
N GLY A 865 -7.77 8.85 8.36
CA GLY A 865 -6.44 8.51 7.84
C GLY A 865 -6.27 8.57 6.32
N SER A 866 -5.68 9.70 5.88
CA SER A 866 -4.51 9.82 4.99
C SER A 866 -4.32 8.90 3.77
N GLY A 867 -4.05 9.54 2.63
CA GLY A 867 -3.09 9.00 1.65
C GLY A 867 -3.27 9.50 0.21
N TRP A 868 -2.43 10.48 -0.15
CA TRP A 868 -2.09 10.99 -1.51
C TRP A 868 -3.02 12.03 -2.14
#